data_AF-A0A943RER9-F1
#
_entry.id   AF-A0A943RER9-F1
#
_cell.length_a   1.000
_cell.length_b   1.000
_cell.length_c   1.000
_cell.angle_alpha   90.00
_cell.angle_beta   90.00
_cell.angle_gamma   90.00
#
_symmetry.space_group_name_H-M   'P 1'
#
loop_
_entity.id
_entity.type
_entity.pdbx_description
1 polymer ?
#
loop_
_entity_poly.entity_id
_entity_poly.type
_entity_poly.pdbx_seq_one_letter_code
_entity_poly.pdbx_strand_id
1 'polypeptide(L)'
;MAKKAENGKITKIKKSYGGSTVKERKAAMSRGLTEEELKARNTIPETNPAGGPHRIIAEELYSENDTFVPYKPDEPNDPGPAAHEPLKEGVLREGQKITDRIVVKVAPTDPDYWGLASVMTEEEAALTAHMKVRKPLTFEQLKSASGLESEKLQQLLDDLSIKGIIEYNWENLDGKNPNHEKRYLLPMFVPGSAEFTVMNQQQLEEHPEIGTFFERMAFLPLTKVTKMVPPGGAGIGMHVIPVERAIEYENEAADVERISHWLKKYDRFSVGACSCRAAERVRGGNAGSDPQNWCIGLGDMADYCVETGKGHYATYDEVMDILILAERNGYVHQITNIDGSDKIFAICNCDVNVCYALRTSQLFNTPNMSRSAYVAQINGEKCVACAGCVEVCPAGAVKLGQKLLTEDGPVSYPQQPLPTLSWSEKDWDPDYKNTSRIECHEAGTAPCKVACPAHISVQGYLRMAAEGRYRDALALIKQKNPFPAVCGRICNKRCEAACTRGTVDEPVAIDDVKRFIAEKDLEAEYRYIPEVIPPTTRGGFPEKIAIVGAGPAGLTCAYYLATMGYAPTVFEREEKPGGMMTYGIPAYKLPRDVVEAEIDILRELGVEIRCGVDVGKDVTLDSLRDEGFKAFYLAIGAQGSRPLGVEGEDAQGVSGALSFLRETIEADVVGNACDVADEVVVVGGGNVAVDAACMARRSGAKNVTMVSIEQREEMPASPDEIEEALADGVKLDCGWGPAKINTDANGQVESITLRRCTRVFDSEGRFAPEYDDADTRTIDCKQVVLAIGQSIEWGSLLEGSAVELGRGNTALADGFTYQTAQDDVFVGGDAFTGPRFVIDAIAAGHEAATSLHRFVQKGSSLTTGRNQLHYVELDKSNIALNPGKYDHAGRQVPGCTFTSGETRITPGERPAFTEEQIRTETARCLSCGASVVDPNKCIGCGLCTTRCEFDAISLSREHPECSTMVPSEDKIKKILPNAAKMLVKRIVPGKKD
;
A
#
# COMPACT_ATOMS: atom_id res chain seq x y z
N MET A 1 33.28 -9.48 3.09
CA MET A 1 33.52 -8.05 3.38
C MET A 1 32.38 -7.27 2.75
N ALA A 2 31.25 -7.17 3.47
CA ALA A 2 30.15 -6.31 3.06
C ALA A 2 30.61 -4.85 3.20
N LYS A 3 30.33 -4.02 2.21
CA LYS A 3 30.60 -2.58 2.28
C LYS A 3 29.86 -2.02 3.51
N LYS A 4 30.51 -1.13 4.28
CA LYS A 4 29.78 -0.07 5.01
C LYS A 4 28.75 0.48 4.05
N ALA A 5 27.47 0.52 4.43
CA ALA A 5 26.42 1.03 3.57
C ALA A 5 26.85 2.37 2.95
N GLU A 6 27.19 2.36 1.66
CA GLU A 6 27.47 3.58 0.90
C GLU A 6 26.17 4.37 0.62
N ASN A 7 25.02 3.97 1.18
CA ASN A 7 23.75 4.67 1.07
C ASN A 7 23.54 5.70 2.19
N GLY A 8 24.56 6.52 2.42
CA GLY A 8 24.68 7.52 3.48
C GLY A 8 23.76 8.75 3.39
N LYS A 9 22.48 8.61 3.04
CA LYS A 9 21.44 9.62 3.34
C LYS A 9 20.09 8.94 3.59
N ILE A 10 19.65 8.96 4.85
CA ILE A 10 18.26 8.65 5.23
C ILE A 10 17.30 9.48 4.39
N THR A 11 16.21 8.88 3.91
CA THR A 11 15.17 9.62 3.19
C THR A 11 14.54 10.64 4.11
N LYS A 12 14.76 11.92 3.79
CA LYS A 12 14.18 13.03 4.53
C LYS A 12 12.87 13.45 3.89
N ILE A 13 11.80 13.33 4.66
CA ILE A 13 10.50 13.88 4.31
C ILE A 13 10.59 15.40 4.37
N LYS A 14 10.10 16.06 3.32
CA LYS A 14 10.18 17.51 3.13
C LYS A 14 8.79 18.15 3.05
N LYS A 15 7.79 17.44 2.52
CA LYS A 15 6.44 17.99 2.34
C LYS A 15 5.61 17.92 3.62
N SER A 16 4.67 18.85 3.73
CA SER A 16 3.64 18.85 4.78
C SER A 16 2.72 17.66 4.65
N TYR A 17 2.16 17.20 5.77
CA TYR A 17 1.17 16.14 5.82
C TYR A 17 0.32 16.25 7.08
N GLY A 18 -0.96 15.89 6.97
CA GLY A 18 -1.93 15.98 8.06
C GLY A 18 -2.02 17.40 8.63
N GLY A 19 -2.07 18.40 7.74
CA GLY A 19 -2.17 19.81 8.12
C GLY A 19 -0.97 20.41 8.88
N SER A 20 0.21 19.77 8.87
CA SER A 20 1.42 20.30 9.52
C SER A 20 2.67 20.10 8.68
N THR A 21 3.60 21.05 8.80
CA THR A 21 4.93 20.99 8.19
C THR A 21 5.85 20.02 8.94
N VAL A 22 6.86 19.51 8.26
CA VAL A 22 7.92 18.69 8.86
C VAL A 22 8.62 19.44 10.01
N LYS A 23 8.81 20.76 9.85
CA LYS A 23 9.42 21.62 10.87
C LYS A 23 8.58 21.67 12.15
N GLU A 24 7.27 21.85 12.04
CA GLU A 24 6.35 21.86 13.20
C GLU A 24 6.35 20.52 13.93
N ARG A 25 6.38 19.41 13.19
CA ARG A 25 6.45 18.07 13.79
C ARG A 25 7.77 17.85 14.53
N LYS A 26 8.90 18.25 13.94
CA LYS A 26 10.19 18.23 14.64
C LYS A 26 10.20 19.09 15.88
N ALA A 27 9.60 20.28 15.81
CA ALA A 27 9.50 21.18 16.95
C ALA A 27 8.64 20.60 18.09
N ALA A 28 7.54 19.91 17.77
CA ALA A 28 6.72 19.22 18.76
C ALA A 28 7.54 18.13 19.48
N MET A 29 8.23 17.28 18.74
CA MET A 29 9.05 16.18 19.30
C MET A 29 10.34 16.66 20.00
N SER A 30 10.80 17.89 19.72
CA SER A 30 11.99 18.49 20.37
C SER A 30 11.62 19.47 21.50
N ARG A 31 10.34 19.54 21.87
CA ARG A 31 9.83 20.54 22.81
C ARG A 31 10.56 20.45 24.16
N GLY A 32 11.03 21.60 24.62
CA GLY A 32 11.67 21.73 25.93
C GLY A 32 13.14 21.31 25.97
N LEU A 33 13.78 21.12 24.81
CA LEU A 33 15.24 21.06 24.64
C LEU A 33 15.79 22.41 24.17
N THR A 34 16.96 22.82 24.66
CA THR A 34 17.68 24.00 24.15
C THR A 34 18.48 23.66 22.88
N GLU A 35 18.94 24.68 22.15
CA GLU A 35 19.81 24.47 20.98
C GLU A 35 21.14 23.81 21.39
N GLU A 36 21.69 24.14 22.55
CA GLU A 36 22.89 23.50 23.09
C GLU A 36 22.65 22.03 23.42
N GLU A 37 21.50 21.70 24.01
CA GLU A 37 21.10 20.32 24.31
C GLU A 37 20.90 19.47 23.06
N LEU A 38 20.33 20.05 22.00
CA LEU A 38 20.19 19.41 20.69
C LEU A 38 21.56 19.19 20.03
N LYS A 39 22.43 20.20 20.06
CA LYS A 39 23.79 20.09 19.54
C LYS A 39 24.60 19.00 20.26
N ALA A 40 24.47 18.91 21.58
CA ALA A 40 25.11 17.87 22.37
C ALA A 40 24.62 16.47 21.97
N ARG A 41 23.31 16.28 21.81
CA ARG A 41 22.70 14.99 21.38
C ARG A 41 22.96 14.62 19.92
N ASN A 42 23.39 15.57 19.10
CA ASN A 42 23.87 15.33 17.74
C ASN A 42 25.37 14.99 17.67
N THR A 43 26.03 14.79 18.83
CA THR A 43 27.40 14.31 18.92
C THR A 43 27.42 12.83 19.30
N ILE A 44 28.06 12.00 18.47
CA ILE A 44 28.16 10.55 18.73
C ILE A 44 29.06 10.30 19.96
N PRO A 45 28.66 9.45 20.91
CA PRO A 45 29.47 9.17 22.10
C PRO A 45 30.82 8.51 21.76
N GLU A 46 31.91 9.02 22.32
CA GLU A 46 33.25 8.44 22.17
C GLU A 46 33.62 7.47 23.32
N THR A 47 32.87 7.49 24.42
CA THR A 47 33.13 6.70 25.62
C THR A 47 31.85 6.05 26.14
N ASN A 48 32.01 4.91 26.81
CA ASN A 48 30.94 4.20 27.49
C ASN A 48 30.42 5.01 28.70
N PRO A 49 29.31 4.61 29.35
CA PRO A 49 28.76 5.36 30.51
C PRO A 49 29.72 5.51 31.70
N ALA A 50 30.72 4.63 31.83
CA ALA A 50 31.74 4.69 32.87
C ALA A 50 32.95 5.58 32.50
N GLY A 51 32.94 6.23 31.32
CA GLY A 51 34.02 7.09 30.83
C GLY A 51 35.21 6.34 30.22
N GLY A 52 35.11 5.02 30.05
CA GLY A 52 36.11 4.20 29.36
C GLY A 52 35.86 4.13 27.85
N PRO A 53 36.80 3.59 27.05
CA PRO A 53 36.56 3.36 25.63
C PRO A 53 35.41 2.37 25.41
N HIS A 54 34.68 2.54 24.31
CA HIS A 54 33.71 1.55 23.84
C HIS A 54 34.40 0.23 23.52
N ARG A 55 33.78 -0.88 23.89
CA ARG A 55 34.28 -2.21 23.58
C ARG A 55 33.40 -2.84 22.51
N ILE A 56 33.78 -2.65 21.25
CA ILE A 56 33.12 -3.31 20.12
C ILE A 56 33.52 -4.79 20.14
N ILE A 57 32.56 -5.66 20.46
CA ILE A 57 32.74 -7.12 20.59
C ILE A 57 32.42 -7.80 19.25
N ALA A 58 31.41 -7.31 18.54
CA ALA A 58 31.09 -7.71 17.18
C ALA A 58 30.93 -6.48 16.28
N GLU A 59 31.36 -6.59 15.02
CA GLU A 59 30.98 -5.64 13.98
C GLU A 59 29.49 -5.80 13.63
N GLU A 60 29.00 -4.99 12.69
CA GLU A 60 27.60 -4.99 12.25
C GLU A 60 27.16 -6.40 11.79
N LEU A 61 26.16 -6.96 12.48
CA LEU A 61 25.61 -8.31 12.26
C LEU A 61 24.55 -8.37 11.15
N TYR A 62 24.54 -7.33 10.32
CA TYR A 62 23.68 -7.21 9.16
C TYR A 62 24.14 -8.12 8.01
N SER A 63 23.19 -8.67 7.25
CA SER A 63 23.46 -9.50 6.08
C SER A 63 22.54 -9.13 4.90
N GLU A 64 23.10 -9.08 3.69
CA GLU A 64 22.34 -8.91 2.43
C GLU A 64 22.32 -10.17 1.57
N ASN A 65 22.95 -11.26 2.04
CA ASN A 65 23.20 -12.41 1.19
C ASN A 65 21.92 -13.22 0.93
N ASP A 66 20.84 -12.97 1.69
CA ASP A 66 19.53 -13.58 1.49
C ASP A 66 19.64 -15.12 1.36
N THR A 67 20.55 -15.77 2.09
CA THR A 67 20.92 -17.19 1.86
C THR A 67 19.96 -18.20 2.51
N PHE A 68 19.03 -17.73 3.32
CA PHE A 68 18.12 -18.58 4.10
C PHE A 68 16.98 -19.17 3.25
N VAL A 69 16.45 -20.29 3.74
CA VAL A 69 15.15 -20.84 3.33
C VAL A 69 14.14 -20.47 4.41
N PRO A 70 12.96 -19.90 4.07
CA PRO A 70 11.98 -19.57 5.08
C PRO A 70 11.60 -20.78 5.94
N TYR A 71 11.59 -20.61 7.26
CA TYR A 71 11.15 -21.62 8.22
C TYR A 71 9.86 -21.18 8.91
N LYS A 72 8.79 -21.90 8.62
CA LYS A 72 7.52 -21.81 9.33
C LYS A 72 6.96 -23.24 9.43
N PRO A 73 6.72 -23.76 10.65
CA PRO A 73 6.19 -25.12 10.80
C PRO A 73 4.77 -25.22 10.24
N ASP A 74 4.37 -26.42 9.84
CA ASP A 74 3.03 -26.73 9.33
C ASP A 74 1.98 -26.41 10.39
N GLU A 75 2.15 -26.93 11.62
CA GLU A 75 1.37 -26.51 12.78
C GLU A 75 2.16 -25.51 13.64
N PRO A 76 1.52 -24.46 14.18
CA PRO A 76 2.25 -23.39 14.88
C PRO A 76 3.08 -23.83 16.08
N ASN A 77 2.79 -25.00 16.68
CA ASN A 77 3.47 -25.51 17.87
C ASN A 77 4.31 -26.76 17.60
N ASP A 78 4.54 -27.11 16.33
CA ASP A 78 5.43 -28.23 16.02
C ASP A 78 6.86 -27.98 16.55
N PRO A 79 7.57 -29.04 16.99
CA PRO A 79 8.94 -28.89 17.47
C PRO A 79 9.88 -28.37 16.38
N GLY A 80 10.81 -27.49 16.76
CA GLY A 80 11.88 -27.03 15.88
C GLY A 80 13.00 -28.07 15.71
N PRO A 81 13.95 -27.85 14.77
CA PRO A 81 15.04 -28.79 14.49
C PRO A 81 15.82 -29.22 15.72
N ALA A 82 16.18 -28.29 16.61
CA ALA A 82 16.93 -28.57 17.84
C ALA A 82 16.18 -29.46 18.85
N ALA A 83 14.87 -29.68 18.69
CA ALA A 83 14.12 -30.64 19.51
C ALA A 83 14.47 -32.11 19.17
N HIS A 84 15.04 -32.34 17.99
CA HIS A 84 15.44 -33.67 17.50
C HIS A 84 16.94 -33.95 17.66
N GLU A 85 17.69 -32.97 18.16
CA GLU A 85 19.10 -33.10 18.48
C GLU A 85 19.32 -33.69 19.90
N PRO A 86 20.54 -34.15 20.24
CA PRO A 86 20.86 -34.55 21.60
C PRO A 86 20.47 -33.48 22.62
N LEU A 87 19.75 -33.90 23.67
CA LEU A 87 19.22 -33.00 24.69
C LEU A 87 20.34 -32.23 25.40
N LYS A 88 20.19 -30.90 25.40
CA LYS A 88 20.99 -29.99 26.21
C LYS A 88 20.27 -29.71 27.55
N GLU A 89 20.49 -30.56 28.57
CA GLU A 89 19.88 -30.44 29.90
C GLU A 89 20.11 -29.10 30.59
N GLY A 90 21.28 -28.47 30.42
CA GLY A 90 21.55 -27.13 30.93
C GLY A 90 20.63 -26.10 30.27
N VAL A 91 20.55 -26.14 28.93
CA VAL A 91 19.73 -25.21 28.14
C VAL A 91 18.23 -25.39 28.43
N LEU A 92 17.75 -26.63 28.65
CA LEU A 92 16.38 -26.87 29.07
C LEU A 92 16.04 -26.22 30.42
N ARG A 93 16.96 -26.28 31.38
CA ARG A 93 16.80 -25.60 32.67
C ARG A 93 16.79 -24.08 32.50
N GLU A 94 17.61 -23.54 31.60
CA GLU A 94 17.62 -22.12 31.28
C GLU A 94 16.32 -21.67 30.60
N GLY A 95 15.80 -22.41 29.62
CA GLY A 95 14.50 -22.14 29.00
C GLY A 95 13.36 -22.14 30.04
N GLN A 96 13.36 -23.10 30.97
CA GLN A 96 12.41 -23.13 32.10
C GLN A 96 12.56 -21.92 33.05
N LYS A 97 13.77 -21.39 33.21
CA LYS A 97 14.05 -20.26 34.08
C LYS A 97 13.63 -18.93 33.46
N ILE A 98 13.80 -18.79 32.14
CA ILE A 98 13.58 -17.56 31.37
C ILE A 98 12.12 -17.43 30.90
N THR A 99 11.39 -18.54 30.75
CA THR A 99 10.03 -18.55 30.18
C THR A 99 9.06 -17.55 30.79
N ASP A 100 8.34 -16.85 29.91
CA ASP A 100 7.24 -15.95 30.25
C ASP A 100 5.91 -16.68 30.48
N ARG A 101 5.85 -17.97 30.15
CA ARG A 101 4.63 -18.78 30.23
C ARG A 101 4.30 -19.10 31.69
N ILE A 102 3.13 -18.67 32.15
CA ILE A 102 2.68 -18.91 33.51
C ILE A 102 2.24 -20.38 33.70
N VAL A 103 2.81 -21.04 34.72
CA VAL A 103 2.51 -22.44 35.12
C VAL A 103 2.75 -23.44 33.98
N VAL A 104 3.93 -23.38 33.35
CA VAL A 104 4.38 -24.33 32.33
C VAL A 104 5.64 -25.05 32.80
N LYS A 105 5.67 -26.36 32.57
CA LYS A 105 6.89 -27.17 32.63
C LYS A 105 7.42 -27.31 31.21
N VAL A 106 8.54 -26.68 30.92
CA VAL A 106 9.18 -26.69 29.59
C VAL A 106 9.68 -28.10 29.28
N ALA A 107 9.35 -28.58 28.09
CA ALA A 107 9.80 -29.84 27.51
C ALA A 107 10.74 -29.59 26.31
N PRO A 108 11.53 -30.59 25.88
CA PRO A 108 12.40 -30.46 24.71
C PRO A 108 11.65 -30.16 23.39
N THR A 109 10.35 -30.45 23.32
CA THR A 109 9.52 -30.13 22.17
C THR A 109 8.96 -28.70 22.21
N ASP A 110 9.07 -28.00 23.34
CA ASP A 110 8.58 -26.63 23.47
C ASP A 110 9.52 -25.61 22.80
N PRO A 111 8.97 -24.53 22.21
CA PRO A 111 9.77 -23.44 21.64
C PRO A 111 10.71 -22.78 22.64
N ASP A 112 10.32 -22.71 23.91
CA ASP A 112 11.16 -22.22 25.01
C ASP A 112 12.53 -22.93 25.09
N TYR A 113 12.58 -24.22 24.71
CA TYR A 113 13.82 -24.98 24.65
C TYR A 113 14.46 -24.93 23.26
N TRP A 114 13.75 -25.40 22.22
CA TRP A 114 14.43 -25.63 20.93
C TRP A 114 14.93 -24.33 20.30
N GLY A 115 14.24 -23.20 20.54
CA GLY A 115 14.71 -21.89 20.08
C GLY A 115 16.03 -21.48 20.73
N LEU A 116 16.13 -21.69 22.05
CA LEU A 116 17.35 -21.41 22.80
C LEU A 116 18.46 -22.42 22.46
N ALA A 117 18.13 -23.70 22.34
CA ALA A 117 19.06 -24.77 22.01
C ALA A 117 19.65 -24.66 20.61
N SER A 118 19.00 -23.93 19.69
CA SER A 118 19.55 -23.65 18.35
C SER A 118 20.84 -22.84 18.43
N VAL A 119 20.99 -21.97 19.43
CA VAL A 119 22.12 -21.02 19.52
C VAL A 119 22.95 -21.17 20.79
N MET A 120 22.37 -21.72 21.86
CA MET A 120 23.00 -21.85 23.18
C MET A 120 23.66 -23.22 23.38
N THR A 121 24.81 -23.21 24.03
CA THR A 121 25.58 -24.39 24.40
C THR A 121 25.40 -24.76 25.88
N GLU A 122 25.80 -25.98 26.25
CA GLU A 122 25.83 -26.42 27.66
C GLU A 122 26.79 -25.61 28.53
N GLU A 123 27.93 -25.21 27.99
CA GLU A 123 28.92 -24.40 28.71
C GLU A 123 28.37 -23.01 29.04
N GLU A 124 27.70 -22.38 28.07
CA GLU A 124 27.00 -21.11 28.27
C GLU A 124 25.87 -21.24 29.30
N ALA A 125 25.11 -22.34 29.25
CA ALA A 125 24.04 -22.60 30.22
C ALA A 125 24.59 -22.81 31.64
N ALA A 126 25.77 -23.40 31.77
CA ALA A 126 26.44 -23.53 33.06
C ALA A 126 26.80 -22.16 33.66
N LEU A 127 27.23 -21.19 32.84
CA LEU A 127 27.47 -19.82 33.30
C LEU A 127 26.17 -19.12 33.70
N THR A 128 25.15 -19.13 32.83
CA THR A 128 23.89 -18.42 33.11
C THR A 128 23.11 -19.05 34.27
N ALA A 129 23.38 -20.30 34.64
CA ALA A 129 22.83 -20.92 35.85
C ALA A 129 23.13 -20.13 37.14
N HIS A 130 24.23 -19.36 37.17
CA HIS A 130 24.57 -18.45 38.28
C HIS A 130 23.80 -17.12 38.25
N MET A 131 23.10 -16.82 37.16
CA MET A 131 22.32 -15.60 36.96
C MET A 131 20.85 -15.82 37.31
N LYS A 132 20.23 -14.78 37.88
CA LYS A 132 18.78 -14.71 38.08
C LYS A 132 18.17 -13.78 37.05
N VAL A 133 16.98 -14.15 36.57
CA VAL A 133 16.24 -13.34 35.59
C VAL A 133 16.01 -11.94 36.13
N ARG A 134 16.35 -10.93 35.33
CA ARG A 134 16.23 -9.50 35.64
C ARG A 134 16.90 -9.10 36.97
N LYS A 135 18.03 -9.72 37.32
CA LYS A 135 18.90 -9.32 38.44
C LYS A 135 20.33 -9.10 37.95
N PRO A 136 20.77 -7.84 37.84
CA PRO A 136 22.07 -7.54 37.24
C PRO A 136 23.21 -7.94 38.18
N LEU A 137 24.29 -8.46 37.61
CA LEU A 137 25.50 -8.89 38.32
C LEU A 137 26.74 -8.27 37.69
N THR A 138 27.71 -7.85 38.50
CA THR A 138 29.00 -7.37 38.00
C THR A 138 29.86 -8.54 37.52
N PHE A 139 30.89 -8.25 36.72
CA PHE A 139 31.86 -9.23 36.26
C PHE A 139 32.50 -10.01 37.44
N GLU A 140 32.92 -9.31 38.50
CA GLU A 140 33.54 -9.94 39.68
C GLU A 140 32.57 -10.85 40.44
N GLN A 141 31.29 -10.50 40.50
CA GLN A 141 30.27 -11.36 41.10
C GLN A 141 30.09 -12.66 40.30
N LEU A 142 30.05 -12.56 38.97
CA LEU A 142 29.94 -13.73 38.09
C LEU A 142 31.20 -14.60 38.13
N LYS A 143 32.38 -13.98 38.18
CA LYS A 143 33.65 -14.68 38.36
C LYS A 143 33.68 -15.49 39.66
N SER A 144 33.31 -14.84 40.76
CA SER A 144 33.22 -15.49 42.07
C SER A 144 32.19 -16.62 42.09
N ALA A 145 31.03 -16.43 41.46
CA ALA A 145 29.96 -17.43 41.44
C ALA A 145 30.28 -18.64 40.56
N SER A 146 30.90 -18.43 39.39
CA SER A 146 31.21 -19.48 38.41
C SER A 146 32.55 -20.18 38.65
N GLY A 147 33.50 -19.52 39.31
CA GLY A 147 34.86 -20.02 39.48
C GLY A 147 35.69 -20.03 38.19
N LEU A 148 35.21 -19.38 37.12
CA LEU A 148 35.91 -19.30 35.84
C LEU A 148 37.07 -18.30 35.88
N GLU A 149 38.11 -18.57 35.11
CA GLU A 149 39.18 -17.61 34.84
C GLU A 149 38.66 -16.41 34.04
N SER A 150 39.25 -15.23 34.28
CA SER A 150 38.76 -13.96 33.72
C SER A 150 38.61 -13.98 32.19
N GLU A 151 39.58 -14.56 31.48
CA GLU A 151 39.56 -14.62 30.01
C GLU A 151 38.40 -15.48 29.50
N LYS A 152 38.22 -16.67 30.06
CA LYS A 152 37.13 -17.59 29.67
C LYS A 152 35.75 -17.03 30.05
N LEU A 153 35.62 -16.40 31.22
CA LEU A 153 34.39 -15.74 31.63
C LEU A 153 34.02 -14.62 30.65
N GLN A 154 34.98 -13.77 30.30
CA GLN A 154 34.70 -12.67 29.37
C GLN A 154 34.31 -13.18 27.99
N GLN A 155 34.98 -14.22 27.48
CA GLN A 155 34.63 -14.86 26.21
C GLN A 155 33.17 -15.37 26.22
N LEU A 156 32.75 -16.09 27.26
CA LEU A 156 31.37 -16.59 27.35
C LEU A 156 30.34 -15.47 27.46
N LEU A 157 30.65 -14.40 28.20
CA LEU A 157 29.76 -13.23 28.31
C LEU A 157 29.62 -12.49 26.98
N ASP A 158 30.71 -12.39 26.22
CA ASP A 158 30.72 -11.82 24.88
C ASP A 158 29.88 -12.65 23.91
N ASP A 159 30.11 -13.96 23.86
CA ASP A 159 29.37 -14.90 23.01
C ASP A 159 27.86 -14.86 23.31
N LEU A 160 27.49 -14.92 24.60
CA LEU A 160 26.10 -14.79 25.05
C LEU A 160 25.48 -13.45 24.67
N SER A 161 26.25 -12.35 24.72
CA SER A 161 25.76 -11.01 24.37
C SER A 161 25.58 -10.87 22.85
N ILE A 162 26.50 -11.41 22.04
CA ILE A 162 26.38 -11.44 20.58
C ILE A 162 25.16 -12.25 20.16
N LYS A 163 24.99 -13.45 20.74
CA LYS A 163 23.82 -14.31 20.52
C LYS A 163 22.52 -13.70 21.02
N GLY A 164 22.57 -12.68 21.88
CA GLY A 164 21.40 -12.01 22.43
C GLY A 164 20.74 -12.78 23.58
N ILE A 165 21.44 -13.69 24.24
CA ILE A 165 20.91 -14.43 25.40
C ILE A 165 20.95 -13.57 26.67
N ILE A 166 22.00 -12.76 26.82
CA ILE A 166 22.14 -11.80 27.92
C ILE A 166 22.25 -10.38 27.38
N GLU A 167 21.96 -9.41 28.24
CA GLU A 167 22.22 -8.00 27.99
C GLU A 167 23.13 -7.43 29.08
N TYR A 168 23.59 -6.19 28.91
CA TYR A 168 24.33 -5.48 29.95
C TYR A 168 24.03 -3.98 29.98
N ASN A 169 24.23 -3.37 31.14
CA ASN A 169 24.06 -1.94 31.37
C ASN A 169 25.01 -1.43 32.47
N TRP A 170 25.02 -0.12 32.70
CA TRP A 170 25.80 0.61 33.69
C TRP A 170 24.89 1.39 34.66
N GLU A 171 23.59 1.12 34.66
CA GLU A 171 22.60 1.87 35.42
C GLU A 171 22.75 1.73 36.93
N ASN A 172 22.29 2.75 37.66
CA ASN A 172 22.21 2.77 39.12
C ASN A 172 20.77 3.00 39.64
N LEU A 173 19.76 2.54 38.90
CA LEU A 173 18.35 2.76 39.26
C LEU A 173 17.96 2.07 40.58
N ASP A 174 18.63 0.98 40.94
CA ASP A 174 18.40 0.27 42.20
C ASP A 174 19.23 0.82 43.38
N GLY A 175 20.04 1.85 43.14
CA GLY A 175 20.96 2.45 44.12
C GLY A 175 22.16 1.56 44.49
N LYS A 176 22.35 0.42 43.81
CA LYS A 176 23.42 -0.55 44.13
C LYS A 176 24.63 -0.42 43.23
N ASN A 177 24.61 0.43 42.20
CA ASN A 177 25.68 0.66 41.23
C ASN A 177 26.25 2.09 41.24
N PRO A 178 26.65 2.66 42.39
CA PRO A 178 27.06 4.07 42.48
C PRO A 178 28.23 4.45 41.57
N ASN A 179 29.06 3.47 41.20
CA ASN A 179 30.22 3.67 40.34
C ASN A 179 29.91 3.44 38.85
N HIS A 180 28.66 3.15 38.48
CA HIS A 180 28.26 2.79 37.12
C HIS A 180 29.15 1.67 36.56
N GLU A 181 29.36 0.59 37.32
CA GLU A 181 30.10 -0.58 36.82
C GLU A 181 29.24 -1.36 35.82
N LYS A 182 29.88 -1.95 34.79
CA LYS A 182 29.19 -2.80 33.81
C LYS A 182 28.58 -4.01 34.52
N ARG A 183 27.28 -4.23 34.30
CA ARG A 183 26.52 -5.35 34.86
C ARG A 183 25.85 -6.14 33.77
N TYR A 184 25.91 -7.46 33.89
CA TYR A 184 25.28 -8.40 32.98
C TYR A 184 23.94 -8.86 33.57
N LEU A 185 22.95 -9.02 32.72
CA LEU A 185 21.59 -9.38 33.07
C LEU A 185 21.11 -10.51 32.16
N LEU A 186 20.45 -11.50 32.77
CA LEU A 186 19.66 -12.47 32.02
C LEU A 186 18.22 -11.92 31.89
N PRO A 187 17.77 -11.50 30.70
CA PRO A 187 16.42 -11.00 30.51
C PRO A 187 15.41 -12.16 30.49
N MET A 188 14.11 -11.82 30.41
CA MET A 188 13.05 -12.76 30.03
C MET A 188 13.08 -13.01 28.51
N PHE A 189 12.16 -13.80 27.94
CA PHE A 189 12.13 -13.98 26.48
C PHE A 189 11.59 -12.73 25.78
N VAL A 190 10.42 -12.23 26.18
CA VAL A 190 9.76 -11.09 25.54
C VAL A 190 9.24 -10.07 26.57
N PRO A 191 9.74 -8.82 26.53
CA PRO A 191 10.89 -8.35 25.75
C PRO A 191 12.22 -8.85 26.32
N GLY A 192 13.23 -9.08 25.48
CA GLY A 192 14.53 -9.59 25.92
C GLY A 192 15.18 -10.59 24.98
N SER A 193 15.57 -11.74 25.52
CA SER A 193 16.47 -12.68 24.82
C SER A 193 15.92 -13.18 23.48
N ALA A 194 14.60 -13.36 23.35
CA ALA A 194 14.01 -13.75 22.08
C ALA A 194 14.03 -12.61 21.04
N GLU A 195 14.00 -11.34 21.48
CA GLU A 195 14.13 -10.18 20.59
C GLU A 195 15.58 -9.95 20.17
N PHE A 196 16.52 -10.08 21.10
CA PHE A 196 17.94 -9.82 20.83
C PHE A 196 18.60 -10.91 20.00
N THR A 197 18.15 -12.17 20.14
CA THR A 197 18.61 -13.28 19.29
C THR A 197 18.27 -13.06 17.82
N VAL A 198 17.11 -12.46 17.53
CA VAL A 198 16.69 -12.17 16.15
C VAL A 198 17.22 -10.83 15.62
N MET A 199 17.89 -10.03 16.46
CA MET A 199 18.61 -8.82 15.99
C MET A 199 19.99 -9.17 15.39
N ASN A 200 20.45 -10.42 15.55
CA ASN A 200 21.59 -10.96 14.84
C ASN A 200 21.11 -11.61 13.53
N GLN A 201 21.23 -10.89 12.41
CA GLN A 201 20.69 -11.34 11.14
C GLN A 201 21.45 -12.52 10.56
N GLN A 202 22.77 -12.59 10.74
CA GLN A 202 23.55 -13.76 10.35
C GLN A 202 23.04 -15.02 11.08
N GLN A 203 22.82 -14.92 12.40
CA GLN A 203 22.28 -16.03 13.19
C GLN A 203 20.88 -16.44 12.73
N LEU A 204 20.02 -15.49 12.32
CA LEU A 204 18.72 -15.78 11.72
C LEU A 204 18.82 -16.51 10.38
N GLU A 205 19.86 -16.23 9.60
CA GLU A 205 20.07 -16.89 8.31
C GLU A 205 20.58 -18.33 8.49
N GLU A 206 21.41 -18.56 9.51
CA GLU A 206 21.90 -19.88 9.90
C GLU A 206 20.84 -20.73 10.62
N HIS A 207 19.99 -20.09 11.42
CA HIS A 207 18.95 -20.72 12.25
C HIS A 207 17.57 -20.03 12.06
N PRO A 208 16.94 -20.12 10.88
CA PRO A 208 15.68 -19.43 10.60
C PRO A 208 14.52 -19.81 11.54
N GLU A 209 14.60 -20.99 12.18
CA GLU A 209 13.67 -21.43 13.21
C GLU A 209 13.57 -20.49 14.41
N ILE A 210 14.63 -19.73 14.74
CA ILE A 210 14.59 -18.81 15.89
C ILE A 210 13.59 -17.66 15.67
N GLY A 211 13.29 -17.31 14.42
CA GLY A 211 12.21 -16.38 14.08
C GLY A 211 10.84 -16.92 14.52
N THR A 212 10.61 -18.23 14.34
CA THR A 212 9.40 -18.90 14.84
C THR A 212 9.40 -18.97 16.37
N PHE A 213 10.54 -19.24 16.99
CA PHE A 213 10.66 -19.21 18.45
C PHE A 213 10.27 -17.83 19.01
N PHE A 214 10.79 -16.73 18.45
CA PHE A 214 10.44 -15.39 18.91
C PHE A 214 8.93 -15.11 18.74
N GLU A 215 8.37 -15.48 17.59
CA GLU A 215 6.94 -15.31 17.32
C GLU A 215 6.07 -16.07 18.35
N ARG A 216 6.47 -17.30 18.71
CA ARG A 216 5.83 -18.12 19.74
C ARG A 216 6.01 -17.57 21.15
N MET A 217 7.19 -17.06 21.49
CA MET A 217 7.43 -16.42 22.80
C MET A 217 6.64 -15.13 22.96
N ALA A 218 6.36 -14.42 21.87
CA ALA A 218 5.47 -13.28 21.88
C ALA A 218 3.97 -13.69 21.91
N PHE A 219 3.62 -14.96 21.71
CA PHE A 219 2.23 -15.45 21.58
C PHE A 219 1.77 -16.25 22.80
N LEU A 220 2.47 -17.34 23.12
CA LEU A 220 2.06 -18.34 24.11
C LEU A 220 1.84 -17.75 25.52
N PRO A 221 2.70 -16.85 26.04
CA PRO A 221 2.48 -16.23 27.34
C PRO A 221 1.16 -15.45 27.42
N LEU A 222 0.75 -14.85 26.30
CA LEU A 222 -0.41 -13.96 26.22
C LEU A 222 -1.74 -14.71 26.21
N THR A 223 -1.77 -15.93 25.66
CA THR A 223 -3.00 -16.75 25.48
C THR A 223 -3.84 -16.91 26.76
N LYS A 224 -3.22 -16.94 27.94
CA LYS A 224 -3.91 -17.11 29.22
C LYS A 224 -4.18 -15.81 29.97
N VAL A 225 -3.38 -14.77 29.74
CA VAL A 225 -3.33 -13.58 30.62
C VAL A 225 -4.05 -12.37 30.07
N THR A 226 -4.09 -12.18 28.75
CA THR A 226 -4.53 -10.92 28.09
C THR A 226 -5.88 -10.41 28.59
N LYS A 227 -6.86 -11.30 28.75
CA LYS A 227 -8.20 -10.96 29.25
C LYS A 227 -8.27 -10.46 30.70
N MET A 228 -7.22 -10.65 31.48
CA MET A 228 -7.13 -10.24 32.89
C MET A 228 -6.27 -8.99 33.08
N VAL A 229 -5.57 -8.53 32.03
CA VAL A 229 -4.68 -7.38 32.09
C VAL A 229 -5.54 -6.11 32.24
N PRO A 230 -5.30 -5.29 33.29
CA PRO A 230 -5.98 -4.01 33.43
C PRO A 230 -5.48 -2.99 32.38
N PRO A 231 -6.20 -1.89 32.17
CA PRO A 231 -5.70 -0.76 31.40
C PRO A 231 -4.29 -0.34 31.82
N GLY A 232 -3.44 0.01 30.84
CA GLY A 232 -2.02 0.31 31.03
C GLY A 232 -1.11 -0.92 30.98
N GLY A 233 -1.64 -2.10 30.63
CA GLY A 233 -0.85 -3.30 30.33
C GLY A 233 -0.25 -4.03 31.53
N ALA A 234 -0.20 -3.41 32.71
CA ALA A 234 0.36 -3.98 33.95
C ALA A 234 1.79 -4.53 33.80
N GLY A 235 2.65 -3.85 33.04
CA GLY A 235 4.05 -4.29 32.84
C GLY A 235 4.19 -5.49 31.92
N ILE A 236 3.31 -5.60 30.91
CA ILE A 236 3.38 -6.61 29.86
C ILE A 236 3.41 -5.89 28.51
N GLY A 237 4.33 -6.31 27.65
CA GLY A 237 4.40 -5.88 26.26
C GLY A 237 4.83 -4.42 26.09
N MET A 238 4.19 -3.75 25.13
CA MET A 238 4.52 -2.41 24.66
C MET A 238 3.35 -1.45 24.89
N HIS A 239 3.67 -0.15 25.02
CA HIS A 239 2.70 0.94 25.13
C HIS A 239 2.73 1.80 23.87
N VAL A 240 1.57 2.04 23.26
CA VAL A 240 1.42 2.88 22.07
C VAL A 240 1.56 4.34 22.43
N ILE A 241 2.44 5.05 21.73
CA ILE A 241 2.58 6.50 21.83
C ILE A 241 1.81 7.16 20.68
N PRO A 242 0.90 8.09 20.96
CA PRO A 242 0.26 8.89 19.93
C PRO A 242 1.28 9.69 19.12
N VAL A 243 1.00 9.93 17.84
CA VAL A 243 1.68 10.99 17.07
C VAL A 243 1.60 12.28 17.86
N GLU A 244 2.75 12.80 18.32
CA GLU A 244 2.78 13.87 19.34
C GLU A 244 2.05 15.14 18.88
N ARG A 245 2.14 15.46 17.58
CA ARG A 245 1.41 16.58 16.98
C ARG A 245 -0.10 16.50 17.20
N ALA A 246 -0.67 15.30 17.29
CA ALA A 246 -2.11 15.06 17.45
C ALA A 246 -2.61 15.31 18.89
N ILE A 247 -1.70 15.37 19.88
CA ILE A 247 -2.02 15.61 21.30
C ILE A 247 -1.37 16.89 21.83
N GLU A 248 -0.80 17.71 20.94
CA GLU A 248 0.07 18.83 21.31
C GLU A 248 -0.63 19.88 22.20
N TYR A 249 -1.93 20.08 21.96
CA TYR A 249 -2.77 21.06 22.66
C TYR A 249 -3.54 20.46 23.85
N GLU A 250 -3.34 19.18 24.15
CA GLU A 250 -4.02 18.53 25.27
C GLU A 250 -3.28 18.81 26.58
N ASN A 251 -3.87 19.70 27.38
CA ASN A 251 -3.30 20.17 28.65
C ASN A 251 -3.12 19.06 29.70
N GLU A 252 -3.86 17.95 29.57
CA GLU A 252 -3.82 16.81 30.48
C GLU A 252 -3.04 15.61 29.93
N ALA A 253 -2.29 15.79 28.84
CA ALA A 253 -1.47 14.71 28.28
C ALA A 253 -0.40 14.28 29.29
N ALA A 254 -0.33 12.98 29.57
CA ALA A 254 0.70 12.41 30.43
C ALA A 254 2.05 12.40 29.72
N ASP A 255 3.13 12.59 30.48
CA ASP A 255 4.50 12.60 29.97
C ASP A 255 4.86 11.31 29.19
N VAL A 256 4.42 10.15 29.69
CA VAL A 256 4.68 8.84 29.05
C VAL A 256 4.08 8.71 27.64
N GLU A 257 3.08 9.53 27.31
CA GLU A 257 2.41 9.57 26.01
C GLU A 257 3.10 10.53 25.02
N ARG A 258 4.19 11.19 25.41
CA ARG A 258 4.92 12.14 24.57
C ARG A 258 6.27 11.54 24.19
N ILE A 259 6.54 11.45 22.88
CA ILE A 259 7.85 10.98 22.43
C ILE A 259 8.96 11.98 22.82
N SER A 260 8.65 13.29 22.84
CA SER A 260 9.56 14.33 23.31
C SER A 260 10.04 14.14 24.75
N HIS A 261 9.17 13.62 25.64
CA HIS A 261 9.55 13.32 27.03
C HIS A 261 10.69 12.31 27.07
N TRP A 262 10.55 11.21 26.31
CA TRP A 262 11.55 10.15 26.26
C TRP A 262 12.81 10.60 25.54
N LEU A 263 12.69 11.27 24.40
CA LEU A 263 13.83 11.80 23.65
C LEU A 263 14.62 12.85 24.46
N LYS A 264 13.98 13.58 25.37
CA LYS A 264 14.65 14.50 26.29
C LYS A 264 15.38 13.76 27.41
N LYS A 265 14.80 12.68 27.92
CA LYS A 265 15.32 11.91 29.07
C LYS A 265 16.66 11.24 28.78
N TYR A 266 16.89 10.85 27.53
CA TYR A 266 18.12 10.19 27.10
C TYR A 266 19.00 11.13 26.26
N ASP A 267 20.30 10.86 26.26
CA ASP A 267 21.33 11.61 25.55
C ASP A 267 22.09 10.77 24.50
N ARG A 268 21.82 9.46 24.46
CA ARG A 268 22.43 8.51 23.52
C ARG A 268 21.36 7.68 22.83
N PHE A 269 21.55 7.49 21.52
CA PHE A 269 20.63 6.78 20.65
C PHE A 269 21.39 5.79 19.78
N SER A 270 20.78 4.64 19.54
CA SER A 270 21.21 3.71 18.48
C SER A 270 20.01 3.39 17.60
N VAL A 271 20.28 2.97 16.37
CA VAL A 271 19.25 2.41 15.49
C VAL A 271 19.70 1.06 14.98
N GLY A 272 18.76 0.13 14.92
CA GLY A 272 19.03 -1.25 14.52
C GLY A 272 17.80 -1.94 13.93
N ALA A 273 17.97 -3.22 13.61
CA ALA A 273 16.92 -4.02 12.99
C ALA A 273 15.68 -4.14 13.90
N CYS A 274 14.50 -4.06 13.30
CA CYS A 274 13.25 -4.42 13.95
C CYS A 274 13.15 -5.95 14.08
N SER A 275 13.20 -6.46 15.31
CA SER A 275 13.12 -7.89 15.63
C SER A 275 11.90 -8.58 14.98
N CYS A 276 10.74 -7.92 14.96
CA CYS A 276 9.52 -8.49 14.36
C CYS A 276 9.61 -8.62 12.83
N ARG A 277 10.17 -7.61 12.14
CA ARG A 277 10.38 -7.67 10.68
C ARG A 277 11.42 -8.72 10.31
N ALA A 278 12.52 -8.78 11.07
CA ALA A 278 13.58 -9.75 10.86
C ALA A 278 13.08 -11.19 11.04
N ALA A 279 12.27 -11.45 12.08
CA ALA A 279 11.64 -12.74 12.30
C ALA A 279 10.61 -13.11 11.22
N GLU A 280 9.72 -12.20 10.84
CA GLU A 280 8.74 -12.48 9.78
C GLU A 280 9.40 -12.66 8.40
N ARG A 281 10.55 -12.00 8.13
CA ARG A 281 11.36 -12.23 6.91
C ARG A 281 11.78 -13.70 6.81
N VAL A 282 12.39 -14.27 7.86
CA VAL A 282 12.79 -15.68 7.84
C VAL A 282 11.63 -16.66 7.95
N ARG A 283 10.43 -16.21 8.31
CA ARG A 283 9.20 -17.02 8.33
C ARG A 283 8.39 -16.96 7.03
N GLY A 284 8.75 -16.10 6.08
CA GLY A 284 7.97 -15.85 4.87
C GLY A 284 6.72 -14.98 5.08
N GLY A 285 6.61 -14.30 6.22
CA GLY A 285 5.45 -13.51 6.64
C GLY A 285 5.64 -12.00 6.55
N ASN A 286 6.77 -11.51 6.03
CA ASN A 286 7.03 -10.08 5.90
C ASN A 286 6.08 -9.43 4.87
N ALA A 287 5.98 -8.10 4.86
CA ALA A 287 5.08 -7.36 3.97
C ALA A 287 5.82 -6.41 3.02
N GLY A 288 7.06 -6.74 2.65
CA GLY A 288 7.93 -5.90 1.82
C GLY A 288 8.70 -4.81 2.58
N SER A 289 8.48 -4.67 3.90
CA SER A 289 9.20 -3.66 4.68
C SER A 289 10.62 -4.09 5.03
N ASP A 290 11.55 -3.16 4.91
CA ASP A 290 12.95 -3.35 5.29
C ASP A 290 13.06 -3.48 6.83
N PRO A 291 13.71 -4.53 7.37
CA PRO A 291 13.90 -4.63 8.82
C PRO A 291 14.80 -3.54 9.42
N GLN A 292 15.67 -2.88 8.65
CA GLN A 292 16.78 -2.09 9.19
C GLN A 292 16.41 -0.69 9.70
N ASN A 293 17.05 -0.30 10.80
CA ASN A 293 17.03 1.02 11.46
C ASN A 293 15.66 1.53 11.93
N TRP A 294 14.73 0.63 12.24
CA TRP A 294 13.39 1.02 12.73
C TRP A 294 13.22 0.86 14.23
N CYS A 295 14.11 0.15 14.91
CA CYS A 295 14.16 0.08 16.36
C CYS A 295 15.19 1.09 16.85
N ILE A 296 14.78 2.01 17.74
CA ILE A 296 15.66 3.03 18.33
C ILE A 296 15.99 2.59 19.75
N GLY A 297 17.25 2.21 20.01
CA GLY A 297 17.75 1.92 21.36
C GLY A 297 18.14 3.21 22.10
N LEU A 298 17.88 3.26 23.40
CA LEU A 298 18.04 4.47 24.22
C LEU A 298 18.98 4.24 25.42
N GLY A 299 19.81 5.24 25.73
CA GLY A 299 20.73 5.18 26.88
C GLY A 299 21.68 3.98 26.80
N ASP A 300 21.82 3.24 27.90
CA ASP A 300 22.70 2.06 27.97
C ASP A 300 22.34 0.96 26.96
N MET A 301 21.07 0.88 26.53
CA MET A 301 20.68 -0.05 25.46
C MET A 301 21.28 0.36 24.12
N ALA A 302 21.48 1.66 23.89
CA ALA A 302 22.19 2.11 22.70
C ALA A 302 23.64 1.61 22.69
N ASP A 303 24.31 1.69 23.83
CA ASP A 303 25.67 1.17 24.00
C ASP A 303 25.72 -0.35 23.80
N TYR A 304 24.78 -1.12 24.37
CA TYR A 304 24.68 -2.56 24.16
C TYR A 304 24.45 -2.93 22.67
N CYS A 305 23.52 -2.25 21.99
CA CYS A 305 23.25 -2.51 20.58
C CYS A 305 24.49 -2.28 19.71
N VAL A 306 25.24 -1.21 19.96
CA VAL A 306 26.44 -0.87 19.18
C VAL A 306 27.59 -1.81 19.50
N GLU A 307 27.89 -2.05 20.78
CA GLU A 307 29.00 -2.92 21.18
C GLU A 307 28.81 -4.37 20.73
N THR A 308 27.56 -4.83 20.55
CA THR A 308 27.24 -6.20 20.11
C THR A 308 26.89 -6.32 18.63
N GLY A 309 27.07 -5.26 17.83
CA GLY A 309 26.85 -5.31 16.38
C GLY A 309 25.39 -5.32 15.93
N LYS A 310 24.43 -5.06 16.83
CA LYS A 310 22.99 -5.09 16.56
C LYS A 310 22.44 -3.76 16.02
N GLY A 311 23.25 -2.71 16.01
CA GLY A 311 22.91 -1.40 15.48
C GLY A 311 24.10 -0.44 15.50
N HIS A 312 23.88 0.80 15.08
CA HIS A 312 24.87 1.88 15.12
C HIS A 312 24.36 3.07 15.94
N TYR A 313 25.27 3.90 16.45
CA TYR A 313 24.88 5.14 17.12
C TYR A 313 24.19 6.08 16.13
N ALA A 314 23.06 6.64 16.55
CA ALA A 314 22.31 7.61 15.77
C ALA A 314 22.42 9.00 16.40
N THR A 315 22.46 10.01 15.54
CA THR A 315 22.26 11.40 15.96
C THR A 315 20.79 11.65 16.30
N TYR A 316 20.52 12.67 17.11
CA TYR A 316 19.15 13.12 17.37
C TYR A 316 18.41 13.45 16.07
N ASP A 317 19.04 14.15 15.13
CA ASP A 317 18.46 14.51 13.84
C ASP A 317 18.07 13.28 12.99
N GLU A 318 18.88 12.23 13.03
CA GLU A 318 18.61 10.94 12.39
C GLU A 318 17.41 10.23 13.03
N VAL A 319 17.34 10.18 14.36
CA VAL A 319 16.17 9.66 15.08
C VAL A 319 14.90 10.38 14.64
N MET A 320 14.95 11.71 14.52
CA MET A 320 13.82 12.52 14.10
C MET A 320 13.41 12.27 12.65
N ASP A 321 14.38 12.09 11.75
CA ASP A 321 14.11 11.74 10.35
C ASP A 321 13.46 10.35 10.25
N ILE A 322 13.88 9.37 11.05
CA ILE A 322 13.30 8.02 11.12
C ILE A 322 11.86 8.06 11.65
N LEU A 323 11.60 8.78 12.75
CA LEU A 323 10.26 8.89 13.32
C LEU A 323 9.26 9.51 12.34
N ILE A 324 9.68 10.54 11.61
CA ILE A 324 8.83 11.19 10.59
C ILE A 324 8.59 10.27 9.40
N LEU A 325 9.62 9.56 8.93
CA LEU A 325 9.47 8.57 7.88
C LEU A 325 8.55 7.41 8.30
N ALA A 326 8.63 6.98 9.55
CA ALA A 326 7.74 5.98 10.15
C ALA A 326 6.28 6.46 10.15
N GLU A 327 5.99 7.69 10.60
CA GLU A 327 4.64 8.27 10.51
C GLU A 327 4.11 8.30 9.07
N ARG A 328 4.97 8.68 8.11
CA ARG A 328 4.62 8.73 6.68
C ARG A 328 4.38 7.37 6.06
N ASN A 329 5.02 6.32 6.57
CA ASN A 329 4.73 4.93 6.20
C ASN A 329 3.55 4.33 6.99
N GLY A 330 2.99 5.04 7.99
CA GLY A 330 1.89 4.54 8.81
C GLY A 330 2.34 3.54 9.89
N TYR A 331 3.58 3.64 10.36
CA TYR A 331 4.12 2.80 11.42
C TYR A 331 3.79 3.38 12.80
N VAL A 332 3.39 2.51 13.73
CA VAL A 332 2.95 2.91 15.07
C VAL A 332 4.15 3.06 15.99
N HIS A 333 4.28 4.22 16.63
CA HIS A 333 5.26 4.43 17.70
C HIS A 333 4.85 3.66 18.95
N GLN A 334 5.75 2.83 19.45
CA GLN A 334 5.57 2.09 20.70
C GLN A 334 6.81 2.16 21.57
N ILE A 335 6.61 2.15 22.89
CA ILE A 335 7.68 2.06 23.89
C ILE A 335 7.51 0.83 24.75
N THR A 336 8.58 0.44 25.43
CA THR A 336 8.61 -0.71 26.32
C THR A 336 7.79 -0.43 27.58
N ASN A 337 6.87 -1.31 27.97
CA ASN A 337 5.98 -1.09 29.14
C ASN A 337 6.51 -1.72 30.45
N ILE A 338 7.60 -2.47 30.39
CA ILE A 338 8.01 -3.42 31.43
C ILE A 338 8.81 -2.82 32.59
N ASP A 339 9.38 -1.62 32.44
CA ASP A 339 10.26 -1.01 33.45
C ASP A 339 9.58 0.11 34.25
N GLY A 340 8.28 0.32 34.03
CA GLY A 340 7.48 1.37 34.67
C GLY A 340 7.56 2.73 33.96
N SER A 341 7.02 3.78 34.58
CA SER A 341 6.90 5.12 33.99
C SER A 341 8.21 5.89 33.91
N ASP A 342 9.26 5.41 34.58
CA ASP A 342 10.52 6.12 34.72
C ASP A 342 11.63 5.57 33.82
N LYS A 343 11.38 4.55 33.01
CA LYS A 343 12.40 3.98 32.11
C LYS A 343 11.77 3.31 30.90
N ILE A 344 12.39 3.53 29.75
CA ILE A 344 12.27 2.69 28.56
C ILE A 344 13.66 2.39 28.02
N PHE A 345 13.81 1.32 27.24
CA PHE A 345 15.08 1.02 26.55
C PHE A 345 14.98 1.11 25.02
N ALA A 346 13.76 1.14 24.48
CA ALA A 346 13.55 1.22 23.04
C ALA A 346 12.29 2.00 22.66
N ILE A 347 12.36 2.70 21.52
CA ILE A 347 11.21 3.16 20.74
C ILE A 347 11.12 2.31 19.47
N CYS A 348 9.98 1.65 19.27
CA CYS A 348 9.70 0.83 18.10
C CYS A 348 8.79 1.56 17.10
N ASN A 349 9.11 1.46 15.81
CA ASN A 349 8.31 1.96 14.70
C ASN A 349 7.59 0.79 14.01
N CYS A 350 6.43 0.42 14.54
CA CYS A 350 5.80 -0.87 14.26
C CYS A 350 4.94 -0.87 12.99
N ASP A 351 5.36 -1.68 12.01
CA ASP A 351 4.51 -2.09 10.89
C ASP A 351 3.48 -3.12 11.36
N VAL A 352 2.23 -2.79 11.08
CA VAL A 352 1.06 -3.56 11.47
C VAL A 352 1.02 -4.96 10.87
N ASN A 353 1.65 -5.18 9.71
CA ASN A 353 1.64 -6.47 9.04
C ASN A 353 2.58 -7.50 9.69
N VAL A 354 3.49 -7.05 10.56
CA VAL A 354 4.57 -7.89 11.12
C VAL A 354 4.73 -7.76 12.63
N CYS A 355 4.28 -6.66 13.25
CA CYS A 355 4.52 -6.40 14.67
C CYS A 355 3.78 -7.38 15.60
N TYR A 356 4.54 -8.09 16.44
CA TYR A 356 3.99 -9.00 17.45
C TYR A 356 3.38 -8.28 18.67
N ALA A 357 3.77 -7.04 18.95
CA ALA A 357 3.15 -6.22 19.99
C ALA A 357 1.75 -5.74 19.58
N LEU A 358 1.59 -5.25 18.34
CA LEU A 358 0.27 -4.82 17.84
C LEU A 358 -0.73 -5.96 17.71
N ARG A 359 -0.27 -7.22 17.64
CA ARG A 359 -1.13 -8.41 17.70
C ARG A 359 -2.01 -8.46 18.95
N THR A 360 -1.57 -7.85 20.05
CA THR A 360 -2.33 -7.82 21.32
C THR A 360 -3.69 -7.13 21.18
N SER A 361 -3.69 -5.97 20.54
CA SER A 361 -4.90 -5.19 20.27
C SER A 361 -5.73 -5.71 19.10
N GLN A 362 -5.15 -6.54 18.23
CA GLN A 362 -5.80 -6.99 16.99
C GLN A 362 -6.24 -8.46 17.05
N LEU A 363 -5.32 -9.40 17.22
CA LEU A 363 -5.63 -10.84 17.30
C LEU A 363 -6.42 -11.17 18.56
N PHE A 364 -5.88 -10.79 19.73
CA PHE A 364 -6.56 -11.08 20.99
C PHE A 364 -7.71 -10.09 21.26
N ASN A 365 -7.76 -9.00 20.50
CA ASN A 365 -8.67 -7.86 20.69
C ASN A 365 -8.67 -7.36 22.14
N THR A 366 -7.47 -7.16 22.70
CA THR A 366 -7.28 -6.64 24.06
C THR A 366 -6.60 -5.27 23.99
N PRO A 367 -7.30 -4.22 23.53
CA PRO A 367 -6.67 -2.95 23.25
C PRO A 367 -6.14 -2.29 24.53
N ASN A 368 -6.75 -2.54 25.69
CA ASN A 368 -6.34 -2.05 27.01
C ASN A 368 -4.92 -2.49 27.43
N MET A 369 -4.36 -3.50 26.75
CA MET A 369 -3.01 -3.96 27.03
C MET A 369 -1.94 -3.00 26.49
N SER A 370 -2.18 -2.36 25.35
CA SER A 370 -1.17 -1.58 24.63
C SER A 370 -1.62 -0.18 24.20
N ARG A 371 -2.91 0.16 24.25
CA ARG A 371 -3.41 1.46 23.78
C ARG A 371 -2.87 2.63 24.61
N SER A 372 -2.79 3.80 23.98
CA SER A 372 -2.64 5.07 24.69
C SER A 372 -3.93 5.46 25.42
N ALA A 373 -3.89 6.56 26.16
CA ALA A 373 -5.08 7.16 26.76
C ALA A 373 -6.10 7.78 25.77
N TYR A 374 -5.85 7.70 24.46
CA TYR A 374 -6.58 8.45 23.45
C TYR A 374 -7.46 7.57 22.55
N VAL A 375 -8.56 8.15 22.08
CA VAL A 375 -9.48 7.57 21.10
C VAL A 375 -9.67 8.56 19.96
N ALA A 376 -9.71 8.07 18.72
CA ALA A 376 -9.96 8.91 17.57
C ALA A 376 -11.45 9.31 17.48
N GLN A 377 -11.72 10.57 17.17
CA GLN A 377 -13.07 11.09 16.97
C GLN A 377 -13.21 11.71 15.58
N ILE A 378 -14.35 11.48 14.92
CA ILE A 378 -14.64 12.02 13.59
C ILE A 378 -15.63 13.16 13.68
N ASN A 379 -15.29 14.30 13.06
CA ASN A 379 -16.26 15.32 12.68
C ASN A 379 -16.89 14.94 11.33
N GLY A 380 -18.12 14.44 11.37
CA GLY A 380 -18.85 13.98 10.18
C GLY A 380 -19.16 15.09 9.17
N GLU A 381 -19.26 16.35 9.60
CA GLU A 381 -19.52 17.50 8.70
C GLU A 381 -18.31 17.79 7.82
N LYS A 382 -17.11 17.78 8.42
CA LYS A 382 -15.83 17.99 7.72
C LYS A 382 -15.36 16.76 6.93
N CYS A 383 -15.72 15.56 7.38
CA CYS A 383 -15.25 14.32 6.76
C CYS A 383 -15.71 14.20 5.30
N VAL A 384 -14.81 13.80 4.40
CA VAL A 384 -15.11 13.63 2.96
C VAL A 384 -15.01 12.18 2.50
N ALA A 385 -14.88 11.22 3.42
CA ALA A 385 -14.72 9.79 3.10
C ALA A 385 -13.61 9.50 2.06
N CYS A 386 -12.47 10.20 2.16
CA CYS A 386 -11.32 9.96 1.27
C CYS A 386 -10.56 8.65 1.56
N ALA A 387 -10.95 7.90 2.61
CA ALA A 387 -10.31 6.67 3.08
C ALA A 387 -8.87 6.79 3.61
N GLY A 388 -8.20 7.94 3.54
CA GLY A 388 -6.80 8.06 4.00
C GLY A 388 -6.59 7.63 5.46
N CYS A 389 -7.50 7.99 6.37
CA CYS A 389 -7.47 7.55 7.76
C CYS A 389 -7.78 6.06 7.97
N VAL A 390 -8.54 5.46 7.04
CA VAL A 390 -8.93 4.05 7.03
C VAL A 390 -7.75 3.21 6.57
N GLU A 391 -7.13 3.57 5.43
CA GLU A 391 -6.01 2.84 4.84
C GLU A 391 -4.79 2.78 5.77
N VAL A 392 -4.56 3.84 6.57
CA VAL A 392 -3.46 3.88 7.56
C VAL A 392 -3.81 3.26 8.91
N CYS A 393 -5.08 2.93 9.19
CA CYS A 393 -5.48 2.47 10.52
C CYS A 393 -4.85 1.10 10.82
N PRO A 394 -4.01 0.96 11.87
CA PRO A 394 -3.40 -0.32 12.15
C PRO A 394 -4.45 -1.34 12.65
N ALA A 395 -5.34 -0.93 13.54
CA ALA A 395 -6.28 -1.84 14.20
C ALA A 395 -7.60 -2.09 13.44
N GLY A 396 -7.76 -1.52 12.24
CA GLY A 396 -9.05 -1.54 11.52
C GLY A 396 -10.19 -0.91 12.32
N ALA A 397 -9.86 0.06 13.18
CA ALA A 397 -10.80 0.77 14.05
C ALA A 397 -11.53 1.90 13.31
N VAL A 398 -10.91 2.46 12.27
CA VAL A 398 -11.53 3.47 11.41
C VAL A 398 -11.96 2.79 10.13
N LYS A 399 -13.23 2.90 9.76
CA LYS A 399 -13.80 2.38 8.51
C LYS A 399 -14.62 3.44 7.79
N LEU A 400 -14.83 3.27 6.49
CA LEU A 400 -15.80 4.04 5.73
C LEU A 400 -17.22 3.54 6.05
N GLY A 401 -18.13 4.51 6.11
CA GLY A 401 -19.56 4.29 6.22
C GLY A 401 -20.33 5.37 5.46
N GLN A 402 -21.63 5.37 5.69
CA GLN A 402 -22.61 6.28 5.14
C GLN A 402 -22.76 7.51 6.04
N LYS A 403 -22.80 8.70 5.40
CA LYS A 403 -23.13 9.98 6.05
C LYS A 403 -24.61 10.33 5.90
N LEU A 404 -25.21 9.99 4.75
CA LEU A 404 -26.61 10.28 4.48
C LEU A 404 -27.53 9.54 5.45
N LEU A 405 -28.68 10.13 5.77
CA LEU A 405 -29.68 9.47 6.60
C LEU A 405 -30.38 8.38 5.81
N THR A 406 -30.73 7.29 6.49
CA THR A 406 -31.68 6.30 5.97
C THR A 406 -33.11 6.74 6.27
N GLU A 407 -34.11 6.05 5.70
CA GLU A 407 -35.52 6.29 6.06
C GLU A 407 -35.78 6.08 7.57
N ASP A 408 -35.00 5.19 8.20
CA ASP A 408 -35.05 4.90 9.64
C ASP A 408 -34.18 5.85 10.50
N GLY A 409 -33.47 6.80 9.88
CA GLY A 409 -32.59 7.76 10.56
C GLY A 409 -31.09 7.49 10.38
N PRO A 410 -30.23 7.96 11.31
CA PRO A 410 -28.78 7.78 11.21
C PRO A 410 -28.36 6.30 11.30
N VAL A 411 -27.37 5.89 10.50
CA VAL A 411 -26.81 4.54 10.54
C VAL A 411 -26.07 4.30 11.85
N SER A 412 -26.34 3.17 12.49
CA SER A 412 -25.57 2.66 13.64
C SER A 412 -24.59 1.59 13.19
N TYR A 413 -23.38 1.63 13.74
CA TYR A 413 -22.30 0.71 13.36
C TYR A 413 -21.97 -0.23 14.52
N PRO A 414 -21.68 -1.52 14.24
CA PRO A 414 -21.32 -2.46 15.28
C PRO A 414 -20.01 -2.04 15.95
N GLN A 415 -19.95 -2.24 17.26
CA GLN A 415 -18.72 -2.09 18.04
C GLN A 415 -18.21 -3.45 18.46
N GLN A 416 -16.90 -3.63 18.40
CA GLN A 416 -16.25 -4.83 18.85
C GLN A 416 -16.44 -4.99 20.37
N PRO A 417 -16.83 -6.17 20.88
CA PRO A 417 -16.92 -6.41 22.32
C PRO A 417 -15.54 -6.37 22.97
N LEU A 418 -15.47 -5.85 24.20
CA LEU A 418 -14.24 -5.86 25.01
C LEU A 418 -14.08 -7.20 25.78
N PRO A 419 -12.83 -7.63 26.05
CA PRO A 419 -12.57 -8.88 26.74
C PRO A 419 -13.22 -8.99 28.13
N THR A 420 -13.76 -10.17 28.42
CA THR A 420 -14.29 -10.57 29.73
C THR A 420 -13.54 -11.82 30.24
N LEU A 421 -13.84 -12.31 31.44
CA LEU A 421 -13.20 -13.55 31.94
C LEU A 421 -13.51 -14.80 31.08
N SER A 422 -14.63 -14.79 30.35
CA SER A 422 -14.99 -15.85 29.39
C SER A 422 -14.29 -15.73 28.05
N TRP A 423 -13.50 -14.67 27.82
CA TRP A 423 -12.73 -14.48 26.59
C TRP A 423 -11.76 -15.66 26.39
N SER A 424 -11.72 -16.15 25.17
CA SER A 424 -11.02 -17.38 24.78
C SER A 424 -10.69 -17.34 23.29
N GLU A 425 -10.05 -18.40 22.78
CA GLU A 425 -9.63 -18.52 21.37
C GLU A 425 -10.77 -18.27 20.36
N LYS A 426 -12.02 -18.60 20.71
CA LYS A 426 -13.19 -18.36 19.85
C LYS A 426 -13.51 -16.87 19.64
N ASP A 427 -13.01 -16.02 20.52
CA ASP A 427 -13.25 -14.57 20.52
C ASP A 427 -12.06 -13.81 19.87
N TRP A 428 -11.01 -14.55 19.46
CA TRP A 428 -9.83 -13.99 18.80
C TRP A 428 -10.04 -13.89 17.30
N ASP A 429 -9.23 -13.05 16.67
CA ASP A 429 -9.16 -12.88 15.23
C ASP A 429 -7.80 -13.40 14.71
N PRO A 430 -7.69 -14.70 14.37
CA PRO A 430 -6.44 -15.26 13.86
C PRO A 430 -6.03 -14.64 12.51
N ASP A 431 -6.98 -14.09 11.74
CA ASP A 431 -6.73 -13.43 10.44
C ASP A 431 -6.68 -11.90 10.55
N TYR A 432 -6.39 -11.38 11.75
CA TYR A 432 -6.40 -9.95 12.06
C TYR A 432 -5.62 -9.08 11.06
N LYS A 433 -4.56 -9.63 10.44
CA LYS A 433 -3.74 -8.92 9.46
C LYS A 433 -4.56 -8.51 8.23
N ASN A 434 -5.54 -9.33 7.80
CA ASN A 434 -6.42 -9.02 6.68
C ASN A 434 -7.74 -8.40 7.13
N THR A 435 -8.37 -8.89 8.20
CA THR A 435 -9.66 -8.35 8.68
C THR A 435 -9.55 -6.90 9.16
N SER A 436 -8.39 -6.50 9.71
CA SER A 436 -8.10 -5.11 10.10
C SER A 436 -7.81 -4.21 8.90
N ARG A 437 -7.69 -4.79 7.69
CA ARG A 437 -7.55 -4.06 6.42
C ARG A 437 -8.88 -3.83 5.73
N ILE A 438 -10.00 -4.40 6.20
CA ILE A 438 -11.33 -4.15 5.61
C ILE A 438 -11.72 -2.68 5.79
N GLU A 439 -11.86 -1.97 4.69
CA GLU A 439 -11.94 -0.51 4.64
C GLU A 439 -13.36 0.02 4.86
N CYS A 440 -14.38 -0.74 4.47
CA CYS A 440 -15.77 -0.29 4.48
C CYS A 440 -16.64 -1.14 5.40
N HIS A 441 -17.64 -0.53 6.02
CA HIS A 441 -18.76 -1.25 6.60
C HIS A 441 -19.74 -1.70 5.52
N GLU A 442 -20.51 -2.76 5.81
CA GLU A 442 -21.57 -3.29 4.93
C GLU A 442 -22.68 -2.28 4.62
N ALA A 443 -22.91 -1.29 5.49
CA ALA A 443 -23.84 -0.19 5.21
C ALA A 443 -23.41 0.68 4.00
N GLY A 444 -22.16 0.52 3.55
CA GLY A 444 -21.64 1.16 2.35
C GLY A 444 -21.16 2.59 2.55
N THR A 445 -20.61 3.14 1.47
CA THR A 445 -20.05 4.50 1.40
C THR A 445 -20.33 5.13 0.04
N ALA A 446 -19.64 6.23 -0.27
CA ALA A 446 -19.82 7.02 -1.48
C ALA A 446 -19.75 6.18 -2.78
N PRO A 447 -20.85 6.06 -3.54
CA PRO A 447 -20.89 5.23 -4.76
C PRO A 447 -19.84 5.61 -5.81
N CYS A 448 -19.53 6.90 -5.92
CA CYS A 448 -18.54 7.39 -6.88
C CYS A 448 -17.11 6.90 -6.62
N LYS A 449 -16.75 6.61 -5.35
CA LYS A 449 -15.47 5.97 -5.00
C LYS A 449 -15.52 4.48 -5.30
N VAL A 450 -16.64 3.81 -4.98
CA VAL A 450 -16.81 2.37 -5.21
C VAL A 450 -16.77 2.03 -6.70
N ALA A 451 -17.47 2.80 -7.53
CA ALA A 451 -17.56 2.59 -8.97
C ALA A 451 -16.27 2.94 -9.75
N CYS A 452 -15.38 3.74 -9.15
CA CYS A 452 -14.09 4.06 -9.76
C CYS A 452 -13.11 2.91 -9.53
N PRO A 453 -12.54 2.27 -10.58
CA PRO A 453 -11.61 1.15 -10.42
C PRO A 453 -10.37 1.48 -9.57
N ALA A 454 -9.90 2.73 -9.65
CA ALA A 454 -8.77 3.20 -8.84
C ALA A 454 -9.19 3.73 -7.45
N HIS A 455 -10.49 3.73 -7.13
CA HIS A 455 -11.06 4.21 -5.86
C HIS A 455 -10.61 5.62 -5.47
N ILE A 456 -10.52 6.53 -6.45
CA ILE A 456 -10.13 7.93 -6.24
C ILE A 456 -11.10 8.61 -5.26
N SER A 457 -10.56 9.48 -4.41
CA SER A 457 -11.30 10.25 -3.40
C SER A 457 -12.14 11.39 -3.98
N VAL A 458 -13.21 11.06 -4.71
CA VAL A 458 -14.09 12.00 -5.42
C VAL A 458 -14.62 13.11 -4.51
N GLN A 459 -15.29 12.76 -3.41
CA GLN A 459 -15.79 13.75 -2.45
C GLN A 459 -14.69 14.67 -1.91
N GLY A 460 -13.47 14.14 -1.75
CA GLY A 460 -12.34 14.91 -1.22
C GLY A 460 -11.86 15.97 -2.19
N TYR A 461 -11.60 15.62 -3.45
CA TYR A 461 -11.11 16.61 -4.41
C TYR A 461 -12.21 17.59 -4.83
N LEU A 462 -13.49 17.18 -4.83
CA LEU A 462 -14.62 18.11 -5.03
C LEU A 462 -14.68 19.14 -3.90
N ARG A 463 -14.49 18.73 -2.64
CA ARG A 463 -14.45 19.64 -1.49
C ARG A 463 -13.26 20.61 -1.60
N MET A 464 -12.07 20.10 -1.92
CA MET A 464 -10.89 20.96 -2.10
C MET A 464 -11.07 21.95 -3.25
N ALA A 465 -11.69 21.53 -4.36
CA ALA A 465 -12.00 22.42 -5.47
C ALA A 465 -13.03 23.50 -5.09
N ALA A 466 -14.06 23.17 -4.29
CA ALA A 466 -15.00 24.15 -3.76
C ALA A 466 -14.31 25.23 -2.89
N GLU A 467 -13.23 24.86 -2.21
CA GLU A 467 -12.39 25.73 -1.36
C GLU A 467 -11.31 26.48 -2.15
N GLY A 468 -11.19 26.27 -3.48
CA GLY A 468 -10.12 26.85 -4.31
C GLY A 468 -8.74 26.20 -4.11
N ARG A 469 -8.67 25.07 -3.40
CA ARG A 469 -7.43 24.33 -3.09
C ARG A 469 -7.05 23.37 -4.22
N TYR A 470 -6.91 23.87 -5.45
CA TYR A 470 -6.75 23.02 -6.63
C TYR A 470 -5.47 22.17 -6.63
N ARG A 471 -4.35 22.71 -6.13
CA ARG A 471 -3.10 21.95 -6.01
C ARG A 471 -3.20 20.79 -5.00
N ASP A 472 -3.90 20.99 -3.89
CA ASP A 472 -4.17 19.92 -2.91
C ASP A 472 -5.11 18.86 -3.51
N ALA A 473 -6.13 19.30 -4.26
CA ALA A 473 -7.05 18.43 -4.96
C ALA A 473 -6.32 17.54 -5.98
N LEU A 474 -5.39 18.13 -6.74
CA LEU A 474 -4.51 17.43 -7.67
C LEU A 474 -3.61 16.42 -6.96
N ALA A 475 -2.99 16.82 -5.84
CA ALA A 475 -2.18 15.93 -5.01
C ALA A 475 -3.00 14.72 -4.49
N LEU A 476 -4.25 14.95 -4.10
CA LEU A 476 -5.17 13.89 -3.65
C LEU A 476 -5.55 12.93 -4.77
N ILE A 477 -5.80 13.44 -5.99
CA ILE A 477 -6.09 12.58 -7.16
C ILE A 477 -4.87 11.71 -7.49
N LYS A 478 -3.67 12.30 -7.49
CA LYS A 478 -2.41 11.61 -7.82
C LYS A 478 -2.01 10.50 -6.88
N GLN A 479 -2.59 10.42 -5.67
CA GLN A 479 -2.41 9.26 -4.80
C GLN A 479 -2.90 7.95 -5.46
N LYS A 480 -3.95 8.02 -6.30
CA LYS A 480 -4.58 6.84 -6.92
C LYS A 480 -4.59 6.88 -8.45
N ASN A 481 -4.20 8.00 -9.07
CA ASN A 481 -4.20 8.16 -10.52
C ASN A 481 -3.01 9.02 -10.99
N PRO A 482 -1.99 8.44 -11.63
CA PRO A 482 -0.84 9.19 -12.14
C PRO A 482 -1.14 10.01 -13.41
N PHE A 483 -2.28 9.75 -14.08
CA PHE A 483 -2.69 10.40 -15.32
C PHE A 483 -4.04 11.15 -15.19
N PRO A 484 -4.19 12.10 -14.24
CA PRO A 484 -5.44 12.83 -14.07
C PRO A 484 -5.87 13.64 -15.30
N ALA A 485 -4.94 14.22 -16.07
CA ALA A 485 -5.23 15.06 -17.23
C ALA A 485 -5.66 14.23 -18.44
N VAL A 486 -5.05 13.05 -18.65
CA VAL A 486 -5.58 12.04 -19.59
C VAL A 486 -6.97 11.60 -19.14
N CYS A 487 -7.13 11.16 -17.89
CA CYS A 487 -8.41 10.63 -17.42
C CYS A 487 -9.52 11.69 -17.41
N GLY A 488 -9.21 12.99 -17.31
CA GLY A 488 -10.20 14.07 -17.43
C GLY A 488 -10.74 14.28 -18.85
N ARG A 489 -10.20 13.56 -19.86
CA ARG A 489 -10.60 13.66 -21.26
C ARG A 489 -11.28 12.39 -21.78
N ILE A 490 -10.86 11.22 -21.31
CA ILE A 490 -11.23 9.93 -21.90
C ILE A 490 -11.86 8.93 -20.90
N CYS A 491 -12.14 9.36 -19.66
CA CYS A 491 -12.74 8.47 -18.68
C CYS A 491 -14.19 8.12 -19.07
N ASN A 492 -14.61 6.90 -18.77
CA ASN A 492 -15.98 6.41 -19.00
C ASN A 492 -17.00 6.85 -17.93
N LYS A 493 -16.57 7.68 -16.97
CA LYS A 493 -17.43 8.34 -15.97
C LYS A 493 -18.33 7.38 -15.16
N ARG A 494 -17.85 6.16 -14.84
CA ARG A 494 -18.56 5.22 -13.95
C ARG A 494 -18.94 5.87 -12.60
N CYS A 495 -18.11 6.79 -12.11
CA CYS A 495 -18.39 7.57 -10.91
C CYS A 495 -19.60 8.51 -11.02
N GLU A 496 -19.87 9.07 -12.20
CA GLU A 496 -21.06 9.89 -12.47
C GLU A 496 -22.30 9.00 -12.64
N ALA A 497 -22.18 7.90 -13.37
CA ALA A 497 -23.25 6.92 -13.54
C ALA A 497 -23.73 6.34 -12.20
N ALA A 498 -22.80 6.10 -11.26
CA ALA A 498 -23.12 5.64 -9.93
C ALA A 498 -23.54 6.77 -8.96
N CYS A 499 -23.46 8.04 -9.33
CA CYS A 499 -23.67 9.14 -8.40
C CYS A 499 -25.08 9.14 -7.80
N THR A 500 -25.20 9.15 -6.46
CA THR A 500 -26.49 9.23 -5.76
C THR A 500 -27.33 10.43 -6.20
N ARG A 501 -26.70 11.55 -6.61
CA ARG A 501 -27.43 12.73 -7.09
C ARG A 501 -28.28 12.43 -8.34
N GLY A 502 -27.86 11.48 -9.18
CA GLY A 502 -28.61 11.08 -10.38
C GLY A 502 -29.93 10.36 -10.09
N THR A 503 -30.21 9.94 -8.84
CA THR A 503 -31.54 9.43 -8.46
C THR A 503 -32.50 10.55 -8.03
N VAL A 504 -32.03 11.80 -8.01
CA VAL A 504 -32.80 12.99 -7.65
C VAL A 504 -33.02 13.87 -8.87
N ASP A 505 -31.92 14.23 -9.54
CA ASP A 505 -31.92 15.00 -10.79
C ASP A 505 -30.79 14.50 -11.71
N GLU A 506 -29.76 15.31 -11.97
CA GLU A 506 -28.61 14.96 -12.80
C GLU A 506 -27.36 14.75 -11.94
N PRO A 507 -26.52 13.76 -12.26
CA PRO A 507 -25.30 13.50 -11.51
C PRO A 507 -24.37 14.72 -11.47
N VAL A 508 -23.49 14.76 -10.46
CA VAL A 508 -22.41 15.75 -10.42
C VAL A 508 -21.47 15.51 -11.60
N ALA A 509 -21.06 16.57 -12.32
CA ALA A 509 -20.09 16.54 -13.41
C ALA A 509 -18.66 16.35 -12.87
N ILE A 510 -18.44 15.20 -12.23
CA ILE A 510 -17.22 14.80 -11.53
C ILE A 510 -15.99 14.83 -12.45
N ASP A 511 -16.15 14.41 -13.70
CA ASP A 511 -15.07 14.33 -14.68
C ASP A 511 -14.64 15.71 -15.18
N ASP A 512 -15.59 16.63 -15.43
CA ASP A 512 -15.29 18.01 -15.82
C ASP A 512 -14.60 18.78 -14.68
N VAL A 513 -15.01 18.56 -13.42
CA VAL A 513 -14.31 19.12 -12.26
C VAL A 513 -12.88 18.56 -12.17
N LYS A 514 -12.71 17.24 -12.34
CA LYS A 514 -11.38 16.60 -12.36
C LYS A 514 -10.52 17.16 -13.49
N ARG A 515 -11.09 17.37 -14.68
CA ARG A 515 -10.40 17.94 -15.82
C ARG A 515 -9.90 19.35 -15.51
N PHE A 516 -10.74 20.23 -14.96
CA PHE A 516 -10.32 21.57 -14.55
C PHE A 516 -9.12 21.54 -13.58
N ILE A 517 -9.19 20.67 -12.57
CA ILE A 517 -8.09 20.49 -11.59
C ILE A 517 -6.83 19.99 -12.29
N ALA A 518 -6.98 19.01 -13.19
CA ALA A 518 -5.86 18.35 -13.87
C ALA A 518 -5.20 19.24 -14.94
N GLU A 519 -5.94 20.17 -15.56
CA GLU A 519 -5.36 21.13 -16.50
C GLU A 519 -4.32 22.03 -15.81
N LYS A 520 -4.48 22.31 -14.52
CA LYS A 520 -3.44 23.01 -13.74
C LYS A 520 -2.13 22.24 -13.62
N ASP A 521 -2.15 20.91 -13.70
CA ASP A 521 -0.93 20.10 -13.63
C ASP A 521 -0.02 20.26 -14.87
N LEU A 522 -0.61 20.71 -15.98
CA LEU A 522 0.10 21.00 -17.23
C LEU A 522 0.89 22.31 -17.15
N GLU A 523 0.48 23.22 -16.26
CA GLU A 523 1.20 24.46 -15.97
C GLU A 523 2.36 24.17 -14.99
N ALA A 524 3.61 24.42 -15.41
CA ALA A 524 4.79 24.07 -14.61
C ALA A 524 4.80 24.66 -13.18
N GLU A 525 4.15 25.81 -12.97
CA GLU A 525 4.00 26.45 -11.65
C GLU A 525 3.15 25.63 -10.68
N TYR A 526 2.11 24.95 -11.18
CA TYR A 526 1.13 24.23 -10.37
C TYR A 526 1.30 22.71 -10.40
N ARG A 527 2.17 22.20 -11.29
CA ARG A 527 2.52 20.78 -11.42
C ARG A 527 2.80 20.13 -10.07
N TYR A 528 2.18 18.98 -9.84
CA TYR A 528 2.41 18.19 -8.64
C TYR A 528 3.23 16.95 -8.94
N ILE A 529 4.47 16.95 -8.46
CA ILE A 529 5.32 15.75 -8.40
C ILE A 529 5.11 15.12 -7.03
N PRO A 530 4.79 13.83 -6.90
CA PRO A 530 4.70 13.13 -5.62
C PRO A 530 5.99 13.21 -4.80
N GLU A 531 5.87 13.02 -3.49
CA GLU A 531 7.05 12.80 -2.64
C GLU A 531 7.37 11.30 -2.61
N VAL A 532 8.65 10.95 -2.71
CA VAL A 532 9.11 9.56 -2.56
C VAL A 532 9.12 9.21 -1.07
N ILE A 533 8.35 8.18 -0.71
CA ILE A 533 8.18 7.70 0.68
C ILE A 533 8.54 6.21 0.69
N PRO A 534 9.83 5.88 0.78
CA PRO A 534 10.25 4.50 0.78
C PRO A 534 9.93 3.82 2.11
N PRO A 535 9.44 2.57 2.11
CA PRO A 535 9.35 1.72 3.31
C PRO A 535 10.73 1.16 3.74
N THR A 536 11.79 1.97 3.58
CA THR A 536 13.15 1.71 4.05
C THR A 536 13.78 3.01 4.55
N THR A 537 14.63 2.89 5.57
CA THR A 537 15.44 4.00 6.10
C THR A 537 16.70 4.25 5.27
N ARG A 538 17.03 3.36 4.33
CA ARG A 538 18.32 3.32 3.60
C ARG A 538 18.29 4.06 2.25
N GLY A 539 17.42 5.07 2.12
CA GLY A 539 17.30 5.92 0.94
C GLY A 539 16.34 5.39 -0.13
N GLY A 540 16.48 4.11 -0.49
CA GLY A 540 15.67 3.44 -1.50
C GLY A 540 16.07 1.97 -1.63
N PHE A 541 15.49 1.29 -2.62
CA PHE A 541 15.71 -0.14 -2.84
C PHE A 541 16.68 -0.39 -3.99
N PRO A 542 17.67 -1.30 -3.82
CA PRO A 542 18.64 -1.61 -4.87
C PRO A 542 18.11 -2.59 -5.93
N GLU A 543 17.01 -3.31 -5.66
CA GLU A 543 16.50 -4.33 -6.56
C GLU A 543 15.99 -3.71 -7.88
N LYS A 544 16.44 -4.26 -9.00
CA LYS A 544 16.01 -3.83 -10.33
C LYS A 544 14.72 -4.53 -10.74
N ILE A 545 13.75 -3.75 -11.22
CA ILE A 545 12.46 -4.25 -11.73
C ILE A 545 12.29 -3.79 -13.18
N ALA A 546 11.99 -4.73 -14.07
CA ALA A 546 11.75 -4.49 -15.48
C ALA A 546 10.24 -4.42 -15.76
N ILE A 547 9.82 -3.42 -16.51
CA ILE A 547 8.44 -3.25 -16.95
C ILE A 547 8.45 -3.27 -18.47
N VAL A 548 7.69 -4.17 -19.08
CA VAL A 548 7.63 -4.30 -20.55
C VAL A 548 6.32 -3.71 -21.06
N GLY A 549 6.43 -2.62 -21.82
CA GLY A 549 5.33 -1.79 -22.31
C GLY A 549 5.17 -0.49 -21.52
N ALA A 550 5.28 0.65 -22.19
CA ALA A 550 5.06 1.99 -21.64
C ALA A 550 3.62 2.49 -21.87
N GLY A 551 2.64 1.60 -21.83
CA GLY A 551 1.22 1.96 -21.78
C GLY A 551 0.77 2.38 -20.37
N PRO A 552 -0.53 2.70 -20.17
CA PRO A 552 -1.05 3.14 -18.87
C PRO A 552 -0.73 2.20 -17.71
N ALA A 553 -0.86 0.89 -17.91
CA ALA A 553 -0.59 -0.11 -16.87
C ALA A 553 0.90 -0.13 -16.47
N GLY A 554 1.80 -0.20 -17.45
CA GLY A 554 3.25 -0.26 -17.21
C GLY A 554 3.79 1.03 -16.59
N LEU A 555 3.39 2.18 -17.12
CA LEU A 555 3.79 3.48 -16.56
C LEU A 555 3.20 3.70 -15.15
N THR A 556 1.98 3.26 -14.89
CA THR A 556 1.41 3.36 -13.53
C THR A 556 2.18 2.48 -12.55
N CYS A 557 2.55 1.26 -12.94
CA CYS A 557 3.40 0.41 -12.13
C CYS A 557 4.76 1.09 -11.83
N ALA A 558 5.38 1.68 -12.86
CA ALA A 558 6.64 2.41 -12.72
C ALA A 558 6.52 3.60 -11.77
N TYR A 559 5.44 4.37 -11.90
CA TYR A 559 5.14 5.50 -11.02
C TYR A 559 5.10 5.07 -9.55
N TYR A 560 4.33 4.03 -9.21
CA TYR A 560 4.19 3.61 -7.81
C TYR A 560 5.48 3.00 -7.27
N LEU A 561 6.21 2.20 -8.04
CA LEU A 561 7.53 1.72 -7.65
C LEU A 561 8.51 2.87 -7.40
N ALA A 562 8.53 3.89 -8.27
CA ALA A 562 9.37 5.08 -8.06
C ALA A 562 8.99 5.84 -6.76
N THR A 563 7.70 5.98 -6.46
CA THR A 563 7.27 6.60 -5.18
C THR A 563 7.65 5.78 -3.95
N MET A 564 7.85 4.47 -4.08
CA MET A 564 8.37 3.58 -3.03
C MET A 564 9.91 3.57 -2.94
N GLY A 565 10.60 4.31 -3.80
CA GLY A 565 12.07 4.44 -3.78
C GLY A 565 12.84 3.45 -4.65
N TYR A 566 12.20 2.85 -5.65
CA TYR A 566 12.87 2.10 -6.72
C TYR A 566 13.28 3.03 -7.89
N ALA A 567 14.22 2.57 -8.71
CA ALA A 567 14.51 3.13 -10.03
C ALA A 567 14.08 2.12 -11.11
N PRO A 568 12.77 2.01 -11.42
CA PRO A 568 12.28 1.01 -12.38
C PRO A 568 12.68 1.38 -13.81
N THR A 569 12.93 0.34 -14.63
CA THR A 569 13.21 0.49 -16.06
C THR A 569 12.02 -0.02 -16.87
N VAL A 570 11.47 0.85 -17.71
CA VAL A 570 10.39 0.55 -18.66
C VAL A 570 11.00 0.34 -20.04
N PHE A 571 10.74 -0.81 -20.65
CA PHE A 571 11.12 -1.14 -22.02
C PHE A 571 9.91 -0.95 -22.93
N GLU A 572 10.03 -0.09 -23.93
CA GLU A 572 8.97 0.23 -24.89
C GLU A 572 9.46 -0.10 -26.30
N ARG A 573 8.65 -0.83 -27.04
CA ARG A 573 8.94 -1.24 -28.42
C ARG A 573 8.89 -0.04 -29.36
N GLU A 574 7.93 0.85 -29.15
CA GLU A 574 7.70 2.01 -30.00
C GLU A 574 8.67 3.16 -29.70
N GLU A 575 8.70 4.18 -30.57
CA GLU A 575 9.61 5.33 -30.44
C GLU A 575 9.28 6.24 -29.24
N LYS A 576 7.99 6.33 -28.88
CA LYS A 576 7.49 7.20 -27.79
C LYS A 576 6.71 6.39 -26.77
N PRO A 577 6.76 6.75 -25.48
CA PRO A 577 5.95 6.11 -24.46
C PRO A 577 4.48 6.58 -24.52
N GLY A 578 3.63 5.92 -23.74
CA GLY A 578 2.20 6.21 -23.56
C GLY A 578 1.26 5.16 -24.14
N GLY A 579 1.78 4.21 -24.93
CA GLY A 579 0.99 3.11 -25.51
C GLY A 579 -0.26 3.62 -26.24
N MET A 580 -1.43 3.03 -25.93
CA MET A 580 -2.70 3.43 -26.56
C MET A 580 -3.08 4.91 -26.33
N MET A 581 -2.57 5.57 -25.28
CA MET A 581 -2.81 7.01 -25.08
C MET A 581 -2.11 7.86 -26.15
N THR A 582 -0.97 7.40 -26.65
CA THR A 582 -0.18 8.07 -27.68
C THR A 582 -0.60 7.63 -29.08
N TYR A 583 -0.76 6.32 -29.28
CA TYR A 583 -0.89 5.69 -30.59
C TYR A 583 -2.32 5.24 -30.97
N GLY A 584 -3.24 5.14 -30.00
CA GLY A 584 -4.58 4.61 -30.22
C GLY A 584 -5.69 5.65 -30.20
N ILE A 585 -5.59 6.67 -29.34
CA ILE A 585 -6.66 7.65 -29.12
C ILE A 585 -6.45 8.89 -30.02
N PRO A 586 -7.45 9.35 -30.79
CA PRO A 586 -7.31 10.53 -31.66
C PRO A 586 -6.97 11.84 -30.93
N ALA A 587 -6.30 12.77 -31.64
CA ALA A 587 -5.75 14.03 -31.05
C ALA A 587 -6.81 14.98 -30.52
N TYR A 588 -7.97 14.99 -31.17
CA TYR A 588 -9.09 15.84 -30.77
C TYR A 588 -9.67 15.43 -29.41
N LYS A 589 -9.56 14.14 -29.03
CA LYS A 589 -9.91 13.64 -27.69
C LYS A 589 -8.75 13.80 -26.71
N LEU A 590 -7.56 13.37 -27.12
CA LEU A 590 -6.38 13.35 -26.25
C LEU A 590 -5.15 13.95 -26.96
N PRO A 591 -4.82 15.21 -26.66
CA PRO A 591 -3.61 15.85 -27.16
C PRO A 591 -2.34 15.15 -26.65
N ARG A 592 -1.30 15.07 -27.49
CA ARG A 592 -0.05 14.32 -27.19
C ARG A 592 0.82 15.03 -26.17
N ASP A 593 0.80 16.35 -26.17
CA ASP A 593 1.49 17.18 -25.19
C ASP A 593 0.96 16.95 -23.76
N VAL A 594 -0.34 16.65 -23.61
CA VAL A 594 -0.93 16.24 -22.33
C VAL A 594 -0.33 14.91 -21.85
N VAL A 595 -0.24 13.92 -22.75
CA VAL A 595 0.34 12.60 -22.42
C VAL A 595 1.82 12.75 -22.05
N GLU A 596 2.60 13.49 -22.84
CA GLU A 596 4.01 13.72 -22.60
C GLU A 596 4.25 14.46 -21.27
N ALA A 597 3.44 15.48 -20.96
CA ALA A 597 3.56 16.24 -19.71
C ALA A 597 3.34 15.38 -18.47
N GLU A 598 2.44 14.39 -18.50
CA GLU A 598 2.25 13.47 -17.38
C GLU A 598 3.36 12.40 -17.32
N ILE A 599 3.91 11.99 -18.46
CA ILE A 599 5.07 11.08 -18.53
C ILE A 599 6.35 11.74 -18.02
N ASP A 600 6.54 13.04 -18.25
CA ASP A 600 7.66 13.80 -17.70
C ASP A 600 7.73 13.71 -16.18
N ILE A 601 6.59 13.63 -15.50
CA ILE A 601 6.54 13.49 -14.04
C ILE A 601 7.14 12.14 -13.61
N LEU A 602 6.96 11.08 -14.39
CA LEU A 602 7.59 9.79 -14.12
C LEU A 602 9.11 9.87 -14.31
N ARG A 603 9.57 10.57 -15.35
CA ARG A 603 11.00 10.82 -15.55
C ARG A 603 11.60 11.63 -14.41
N GLU A 604 10.90 12.66 -13.93
CA GLU A 604 11.29 13.46 -12.77
C GLU A 604 11.33 12.65 -11.47
N LEU A 605 10.50 11.60 -11.34
CA LEU A 605 10.55 10.64 -10.23
C LEU A 605 11.69 9.62 -10.35
N GLY A 606 12.45 9.62 -11.45
CA GLY A 606 13.58 8.72 -11.68
C GLY A 606 13.23 7.42 -12.42
N VAL A 607 12.07 7.35 -13.07
CA VAL A 607 11.72 6.23 -13.97
C VAL A 607 12.57 6.30 -15.23
N GLU A 608 13.27 5.21 -15.55
CA GLU A 608 14.01 5.08 -16.80
C GLU A 608 13.08 4.49 -17.87
N ILE A 609 12.92 5.18 -19.00
CA ILE A 609 12.09 4.71 -20.12
C ILE A 609 13.00 4.52 -21.34
N ARG A 610 13.14 3.27 -21.79
CA ARG A 610 13.93 2.86 -22.96
C ARG A 610 12.99 2.52 -24.11
N CYS A 611 12.78 3.50 -24.99
CA CYS A 611 12.02 3.34 -26.23
C CYS A 611 12.83 2.62 -27.32
N GLY A 612 12.15 2.06 -28.32
CA GLY A 612 12.75 1.34 -29.43
C GLY A 612 13.39 0.00 -29.05
N VAL A 613 12.96 -0.62 -27.94
CA VAL A 613 13.47 -1.91 -27.45
C VAL A 613 12.33 -2.94 -27.43
N ASP A 614 12.41 -3.93 -28.31
CA ASP A 614 11.44 -5.02 -28.40
C ASP A 614 11.88 -6.23 -27.57
N VAL A 615 11.27 -6.43 -26.40
CA VAL A 615 11.58 -7.57 -25.52
C VAL A 615 10.98 -8.85 -26.11
N GLY A 616 11.83 -9.85 -26.36
CA GLY A 616 11.56 -11.04 -27.16
C GLY A 616 12.36 -11.05 -28.46
N LYS A 617 12.85 -9.89 -28.92
CA LYS A 617 13.63 -9.77 -30.17
C LYS A 617 15.00 -9.13 -29.96
N ASP A 618 15.06 -7.94 -29.36
CA ASP A 618 16.30 -7.21 -29.11
C ASP A 618 16.98 -7.65 -27.81
N VAL A 619 16.17 -7.96 -26.80
CA VAL A 619 16.57 -8.55 -25.50
C VAL A 619 15.55 -9.62 -25.10
N THR A 620 15.91 -10.53 -24.20
CA THR A 620 15.00 -11.57 -23.68
C THR A 620 14.79 -11.41 -22.17
N LEU A 621 13.77 -12.06 -21.60
CA LEU A 621 13.60 -12.10 -20.15
C LEU A 621 14.84 -12.68 -19.46
N ASP A 622 15.43 -13.74 -20.02
CA ASP A 622 16.66 -14.35 -19.48
C ASP A 622 17.86 -13.41 -19.51
N SER A 623 18.10 -12.70 -20.62
CA SER A 623 19.21 -11.73 -20.67
C SER A 623 19.03 -10.59 -19.67
N LEU A 624 17.79 -10.16 -19.42
CA LEU A 624 17.50 -9.16 -18.40
C LEU A 624 17.71 -9.72 -16.97
N ARG A 625 17.40 -10.99 -16.71
CA ARG A 625 17.77 -11.65 -15.43
C ARG A 625 19.29 -11.60 -15.22
N ASP A 626 20.07 -11.88 -16.27
CA ASP A 626 21.54 -11.82 -16.23
C ASP A 626 22.07 -10.39 -15.96
N GLU A 627 21.34 -9.34 -16.38
CA GLU A 627 21.63 -7.93 -16.04
C GLU A 627 21.27 -7.55 -14.59
N GLY A 628 20.68 -8.48 -13.83
CA GLY A 628 20.35 -8.35 -12.42
C GLY A 628 18.91 -7.93 -12.13
N PHE A 629 18.01 -7.90 -13.13
CA PHE A 629 16.59 -7.70 -12.90
C PHE A 629 16.00 -8.86 -12.09
N LYS A 630 15.20 -8.53 -11.07
CA LYS A 630 14.64 -9.49 -10.10
C LYS A 630 13.19 -9.84 -10.37
N ALA A 631 12.45 -8.97 -11.07
CA ALA A 631 11.05 -9.19 -11.39
C ALA A 631 10.66 -8.46 -12.68
N PHE A 632 9.65 -8.97 -13.36
CA PHE A 632 9.16 -8.51 -14.65
C PHE A 632 7.67 -8.23 -14.60
N TYR A 633 7.24 -7.09 -15.12
CA TYR A 633 5.83 -6.78 -15.32
C TYR A 633 5.51 -6.63 -16.80
N LEU A 634 4.69 -7.53 -17.33
CA LEU A 634 4.29 -7.56 -18.73
C LEU A 634 3.01 -6.73 -18.90
N ALA A 635 3.13 -5.58 -19.55
CA ALA A 635 2.06 -4.62 -19.77
C ALA A 635 2.00 -4.16 -21.23
N ILE A 636 2.19 -5.10 -22.17
CA ILE A 636 2.29 -4.84 -23.61
C ILE A 636 0.97 -4.42 -24.28
N GLY A 637 -0.16 -4.64 -23.59
CA GLY A 637 -1.50 -4.30 -24.09
C GLY A 637 -2.01 -5.23 -25.20
N ALA A 638 -3.12 -4.85 -25.84
CA ALA A 638 -3.74 -5.58 -26.95
C ALA A 638 -3.64 -4.75 -28.25
N GLN A 639 -2.51 -4.88 -28.94
CA GLN A 639 -2.17 -4.01 -30.09
C GLN A 639 -2.56 -4.60 -31.45
N GLY A 640 -2.85 -5.91 -31.50
CA GLY A 640 -3.28 -6.58 -32.73
C GLY A 640 -4.76 -6.40 -33.02
N SER A 641 -5.17 -6.67 -34.26
CA SER A 641 -6.57 -6.68 -34.69
C SER A 641 -7.07 -8.10 -34.88
N ARG A 642 -8.34 -8.36 -34.54
CA ARG A 642 -8.96 -9.68 -34.78
C ARG A 642 -9.37 -9.83 -36.24
N PRO A 643 -9.15 -11.01 -36.86
CA PRO A 643 -9.68 -11.31 -38.18
C PRO A 643 -11.20 -11.45 -38.14
N LEU A 644 -11.87 -11.10 -39.24
CA LEU A 644 -13.32 -11.16 -39.37
C LEU A 644 -13.77 -12.53 -39.90
N GLY A 645 -12.94 -13.20 -40.69
CA GLY A 645 -13.16 -14.51 -41.28
C GLY A 645 -14.13 -14.50 -42.47
N VAL A 646 -14.21 -13.40 -43.22
CA VAL A 646 -15.06 -13.28 -44.42
C VAL A 646 -14.23 -13.23 -45.70
N GLU A 647 -14.82 -13.65 -46.82
CA GLU A 647 -14.17 -13.54 -48.12
C GLU A 647 -13.83 -12.07 -48.45
N GLY A 648 -12.61 -11.81 -48.92
CA GLY A 648 -12.12 -10.48 -49.29
C GLY A 648 -11.55 -9.64 -48.14
N GLU A 649 -11.39 -10.20 -46.93
CA GLU A 649 -10.85 -9.45 -45.78
C GLU A 649 -9.37 -9.02 -45.94
N ASP A 650 -8.60 -9.71 -46.77
CA ASP A 650 -7.19 -9.37 -47.07
C ASP A 650 -7.03 -8.43 -48.29
N ALA A 651 -8.13 -7.86 -48.80
CA ALA A 651 -8.11 -7.00 -49.99
C ALA A 651 -7.38 -5.66 -49.75
N GLN A 652 -6.84 -5.07 -50.82
CA GLN A 652 -6.25 -3.73 -50.74
C GLN A 652 -7.33 -2.71 -50.40
N GLY A 653 -7.10 -1.89 -49.38
CA GLY A 653 -8.10 -0.97 -48.81
C GLY A 653 -8.86 -1.52 -47.60
N VAL A 654 -8.60 -2.75 -47.14
CA VAL A 654 -9.07 -3.24 -45.85
C VAL A 654 -7.98 -3.06 -44.80
N SER A 655 -8.33 -2.53 -43.62
CA SER A 655 -7.40 -2.42 -42.50
C SER A 655 -8.10 -2.66 -41.16
N GLY A 656 -7.32 -3.03 -40.14
CA GLY A 656 -7.80 -3.03 -38.76
C GLY A 656 -7.94 -1.60 -38.24
N ALA A 657 -8.86 -1.38 -37.30
CA ALA A 657 -9.08 -0.06 -36.72
C ALA A 657 -7.85 0.50 -36.01
N LEU A 658 -7.08 -0.34 -35.31
CA LEU A 658 -5.85 0.10 -34.64
C LEU A 658 -4.77 0.53 -35.64
N SER A 659 -4.54 -0.24 -36.71
CA SER A 659 -3.60 0.15 -37.77
C SER A 659 -4.03 1.45 -38.45
N PHE A 660 -5.33 1.58 -38.77
CA PHE A 660 -5.87 2.78 -39.40
C PHE A 660 -5.73 4.02 -38.49
N LEU A 661 -6.10 3.90 -37.21
CA LEU A 661 -5.97 4.99 -36.25
C LEU A 661 -4.51 5.37 -36.07
N ARG A 662 -3.61 4.39 -35.96
CA ARG A 662 -2.17 4.65 -35.83
C ARG A 662 -1.61 5.40 -37.04
N GLU A 663 -1.89 4.93 -38.26
CA GLU A 663 -1.42 5.56 -39.50
C GLU A 663 -1.94 7.00 -39.64
N THR A 664 -3.23 7.22 -39.34
CA THR A 664 -3.86 8.54 -39.39
C THR A 664 -3.29 9.48 -38.33
N ILE A 665 -3.05 8.99 -37.11
CA ILE A 665 -2.42 9.74 -36.02
C ILE A 665 -0.98 10.13 -36.39
N GLU A 666 -0.18 9.18 -36.89
CA GLU A 666 1.21 9.44 -37.27
C GLU A 666 1.28 10.46 -38.43
N ALA A 667 0.39 10.36 -39.41
CA ALA A 667 0.29 11.30 -40.52
C ALA A 667 -0.07 12.73 -40.06
N ASP A 668 -1.01 12.86 -39.12
CA ASP A 668 -1.42 14.15 -38.52
C ASP A 668 -0.24 14.83 -37.80
N VAL A 669 0.53 14.07 -37.02
CA VAL A 669 1.71 14.58 -36.29
C VAL A 669 2.77 15.16 -37.22
N VAL A 670 2.99 14.56 -38.39
CA VAL A 670 3.98 15.05 -39.37
C VAL A 670 3.41 16.09 -40.35
N GLY A 671 2.13 16.44 -40.21
CA GLY A 671 1.45 17.40 -41.09
C GLY A 671 1.22 16.90 -42.52
N ASN A 672 1.25 15.58 -42.73
CA ASN A 672 1.00 14.97 -44.03
C ASN A 672 -0.49 14.69 -44.21
N ALA A 673 -0.98 14.82 -45.45
CA ALA A 673 -2.31 14.31 -45.78
C ALA A 673 -2.30 12.78 -45.65
N CYS A 674 -3.17 12.22 -44.80
CA CYS A 674 -3.41 10.79 -44.77
C CYS A 674 -4.22 10.39 -46.01
N ASP A 675 -3.83 9.31 -46.68
CA ASP A 675 -4.52 8.80 -47.87
C ASP A 675 -5.77 8.01 -47.45
N VAL A 676 -6.80 8.74 -47.01
CA VAL A 676 -8.12 8.18 -46.66
C VAL A 676 -9.04 8.29 -47.86
N ALA A 677 -9.71 7.19 -48.22
CA ALA A 677 -10.61 7.17 -49.36
C ALA A 677 -11.84 8.07 -49.14
N ASP A 678 -12.45 8.52 -50.25
CA ASP A 678 -13.69 9.31 -50.22
C ASP A 678 -14.88 8.52 -49.63
N GLU A 679 -14.89 7.19 -49.78
CA GLU A 679 -15.98 6.29 -49.37
C GLU A 679 -15.46 5.19 -48.45
N VAL A 680 -15.73 5.33 -47.15
CA VAL A 680 -15.22 4.47 -46.08
C VAL A 680 -16.36 3.76 -45.36
N VAL A 681 -16.22 2.46 -45.14
CA VAL A 681 -17.09 1.69 -44.23
C VAL A 681 -16.30 1.26 -43.01
N VAL A 682 -16.79 1.60 -41.81
CA VAL A 682 -16.21 1.15 -40.54
C VAL A 682 -17.11 0.07 -39.96
N VAL A 683 -16.57 -1.11 -39.66
CA VAL A 683 -17.32 -2.25 -39.12
C VAL A 683 -17.06 -2.40 -37.63
N GLY A 684 -18.05 -2.12 -36.78
CA GLY A 684 -17.98 -2.26 -35.33
C GLY A 684 -18.94 -1.29 -34.61
N GLY A 685 -19.32 -1.64 -33.38
CA GLY A 685 -20.27 -0.86 -32.56
C GLY A 685 -19.67 -0.17 -31.33
N GLY A 686 -18.38 -0.36 -31.04
CA GLY A 686 -17.72 0.18 -29.85
C GLY A 686 -17.00 1.50 -30.07
N ASN A 687 -16.46 2.09 -29.00
CA ASN A 687 -15.75 3.38 -29.04
C ASN A 687 -14.62 3.44 -30.09
N VAL A 688 -13.88 2.35 -30.28
CA VAL A 688 -12.82 2.27 -31.31
C VAL A 688 -13.38 2.43 -32.74
N ALA A 689 -14.60 1.94 -32.98
CA ALA A 689 -15.26 2.08 -34.28
C ALA A 689 -15.72 3.54 -34.49
N VAL A 690 -16.23 4.18 -33.43
CA VAL A 690 -16.56 5.61 -33.43
C VAL A 690 -15.31 6.44 -33.73
N ASP A 691 -14.21 6.20 -33.03
CA ASP A 691 -12.94 6.90 -33.23
C ASP A 691 -12.43 6.76 -34.68
N ALA A 692 -12.46 5.54 -35.23
CA ALA A 692 -12.07 5.30 -36.61
C ALA A 692 -12.98 6.03 -37.61
N ALA A 693 -14.31 6.04 -37.38
CA ALA A 693 -15.26 6.71 -38.25
C ALA A 693 -15.10 8.25 -38.22
N CYS A 694 -14.98 8.83 -37.03
CA CYS A 694 -14.71 10.26 -36.86
C CYS A 694 -13.36 10.63 -37.46
N MET A 695 -12.32 9.83 -37.25
CA MET A 695 -11.00 10.10 -37.81
C MET A 695 -11.00 10.02 -39.33
N ALA A 696 -11.69 9.04 -39.94
CA ALA A 696 -11.87 8.98 -41.39
C ALA A 696 -12.55 10.24 -41.93
N ARG A 697 -13.63 10.69 -41.26
CA ARG A 697 -14.34 11.94 -41.59
C ARG A 697 -13.42 13.16 -41.53
N ARG A 698 -12.74 13.34 -40.41
CA ARG A 698 -11.85 14.49 -40.14
C ARG A 698 -10.59 14.46 -41.01
N SER A 699 -10.22 13.30 -41.55
CA SER A 699 -9.13 13.12 -42.52
C SER A 699 -9.54 13.39 -43.98
N GLY A 700 -10.80 13.74 -44.25
CA GLY A 700 -11.27 14.19 -45.56
C GLY A 700 -12.23 13.24 -46.29
N ALA A 701 -12.59 12.10 -45.70
CA ALA A 701 -13.56 11.19 -46.33
C ALA A 701 -14.93 11.86 -46.52
N LYS A 702 -15.50 11.78 -47.74
CA LYS A 702 -16.78 12.39 -48.12
C LYS A 702 -18.00 11.61 -47.69
N ASN A 703 -17.89 10.30 -47.56
CA ASN A 703 -18.95 9.42 -47.06
C ASN A 703 -18.33 8.38 -46.12
N VAL A 704 -18.71 8.44 -44.85
CA VAL A 704 -18.32 7.42 -43.85
C VAL A 704 -19.57 6.76 -43.32
N THR A 705 -19.63 5.44 -43.40
CA THR A 705 -20.74 4.64 -42.85
C THR A 705 -20.19 3.68 -41.80
N MET A 706 -20.67 3.80 -40.57
CA MET A 706 -20.38 2.87 -39.49
C MET A 706 -21.46 1.79 -39.44
N VAL A 707 -21.05 0.53 -39.51
CA VAL A 707 -21.91 -0.65 -39.56
C VAL A 707 -21.72 -1.47 -38.29
N SER A 708 -22.82 -1.75 -37.59
CA SER A 708 -22.83 -2.44 -36.30
C SER A 708 -23.80 -3.61 -36.33
N ILE A 709 -23.47 -4.72 -35.67
CA ILE A 709 -24.37 -5.89 -35.58
C ILE A 709 -25.46 -5.71 -34.52
N GLU A 710 -25.21 -4.81 -33.58
CA GLU A 710 -26.07 -4.39 -32.49
C GLU A 710 -27.17 -3.47 -33.01
N GLN A 711 -28.32 -3.49 -32.34
CA GLN A 711 -29.31 -2.42 -32.51
C GLN A 711 -28.77 -1.12 -31.90
N ARG A 712 -29.37 0.02 -32.25
CA ARG A 712 -28.91 1.34 -31.82
C ARG A 712 -28.78 1.47 -30.29
N GLU A 713 -29.71 0.86 -29.56
CA GLU A 713 -29.81 0.88 -28.10
C GLU A 713 -28.86 -0.14 -27.43
N GLU A 714 -28.35 -1.10 -28.20
CA GLU A 714 -27.48 -2.20 -27.74
C GLU A 714 -26.00 -1.94 -28.05
N MET A 715 -25.68 -0.84 -28.72
CA MET A 715 -24.31 -0.50 -29.11
C MET A 715 -23.39 -0.39 -27.89
N PRO A 716 -22.18 -0.99 -27.94
CA PRO A 716 -21.20 -0.86 -26.87
C PRO A 716 -20.64 0.57 -26.69
N ALA A 717 -20.71 1.40 -27.73
CA ALA A 717 -20.20 2.77 -27.68
C ALA A 717 -21.04 3.66 -26.75
N SER A 718 -20.38 4.61 -26.07
CA SER A 718 -21.09 5.54 -25.17
C SER A 718 -22.02 6.48 -25.95
N PRO A 719 -23.17 6.90 -25.37
CA PRO A 719 -24.10 7.80 -26.05
C PRO A 719 -23.45 9.10 -26.55
N ASP A 720 -22.65 9.76 -25.71
CA ASP A 720 -21.92 10.99 -26.04
C ASP A 720 -21.02 10.80 -27.28
N GLU A 721 -20.32 9.66 -27.38
CA GLU A 721 -19.44 9.37 -28.53
C GLU A 721 -20.23 9.10 -29.81
N ILE A 722 -21.40 8.45 -29.71
CA ILE A 722 -22.25 8.23 -30.89
C ILE A 722 -22.81 9.56 -31.38
N GLU A 723 -23.20 10.46 -30.48
CA GLU A 723 -23.64 11.81 -30.83
C GLU A 723 -22.53 12.63 -31.51
N GLU A 724 -21.29 12.51 -31.03
CA GLU A 724 -20.12 13.12 -31.68
C GLU A 724 -19.92 12.60 -33.12
N ALA A 725 -20.00 11.29 -33.34
CA ALA A 725 -19.90 10.72 -34.69
C ALA A 725 -21.01 11.21 -35.63
N LEU A 726 -22.24 11.30 -35.14
CA LEU A 726 -23.36 11.84 -35.91
C LEU A 726 -23.17 13.33 -36.24
N ALA A 727 -22.61 14.11 -35.31
CA ALA A 727 -22.28 15.51 -35.52
C ALA A 727 -21.18 15.70 -36.59
N ASP A 728 -20.20 14.78 -36.65
CA ASP A 728 -19.19 14.70 -37.72
C ASP A 728 -19.76 14.22 -39.07
N GLY A 729 -21.06 13.89 -39.12
CA GLY A 729 -21.75 13.44 -40.31
C GLY A 729 -21.46 11.99 -40.68
N VAL A 730 -21.05 11.14 -39.73
CA VAL A 730 -20.97 9.69 -39.90
C VAL A 730 -22.38 9.12 -40.02
N LYS A 731 -22.62 8.25 -41.01
CA LYS A 731 -23.87 7.50 -41.12
C LYS A 731 -23.79 6.27 -40.26
N LEU A 732 -24.78 6.03 -39.41
CA LEU A 732 -24.84 4.85 -38.55
C LEU A 732 -25.84 3.84 -39.09
N ASP A 733 -25.42 2.58 -39.20
CA ASP A 733 -26.22 1.51 -39.76
C ASP A 733 -26.19 0.25 -38.88
N CYS A 734 -27.24 0.09 -38.08
CA CYS A 734 -27.34 -0.89 -37.00
C CYS A 734 -28.04 -2.19 -37.42
N GLY A 735 -27.66 -3.28 -36.77
CA GLY A 735 -28.21 -4.62 -37.01
C GLY A 735 -27.76 -5.25 -38.33
N TRP A 736 -26.57 -4.91 -38.81
CA TRP A 736 -25.98 -5.46 -40.02
C TRP A 736 -24.58 -5.96 -39.75
N GLY A 737 -24.28 -7.17 -40.18
CA GLY A 737 -22.92 -7.74 -40.14
C GLY A 737 -22.34 -7.90 -41.53
N PRO A 738 -21.02 -7.92 -41.68
CA PRO A 738 -20.38 -8.22 -42.95
C PRO A 738 -20.61 -9.69 -43.36
N ALA A 739 -20.91 -9.90 -44.64
CA ALA A 739 -21.01 -11.21 -45.28
C ALA A 739 -19.81 -11.47 -46.20
N LYS A 740 -19.40 -10.46 -46.98
CA LYS A 740 -18.28 -10.52 -47.93
C LYS A 740 -17.78 -9.12 -48.29
N ILE A 741 -16.48 -8.97 -48.51
CA ILE A 741 -15.88 -7.76 -49.09
C ILE A 741 -15.61 -8.05 -50.57
N ASN A 742 -16.14 -7.22 -51.46
CA ASN A 742 -16.01 -7.38 -52.91
C ASN A 742 -14.84 -6.55 -53.43
N THR A 743 -14.05 -7.15 -54.32
CA THR A 743 -12.87 -6.51 -54.92
C THR A 743 -13.04 -6.28 -56.40
N ASP A 744 -12.40 -5.23 -56.91
CA ASP A 744 -12.24 -5.01 -58.34
C ASP A 744 -11.23 -6.01 -58.96
N ALA A 745 -10.98 -5.87 -60.27
CA ALA A 745 -10.05 -6.72 -61.00
C ALA A 745 -8.57 -6.59 -60.55
N ASN A 746 -8.22 -5.53 -59.82
CA ASN A 746 -6.88 -5.28 -59.28
C ASN A 746 -6.73 -5.75 -57.84
N GLY A 747 -7.80 -6.24 -57.20
CA GLY A 747 -7.80 -6.64 -55.80
C GLY A 747 -8.04 -5.50 -54.80
N GLN A 748 -8.48 -4.32 -55.28
CA GLN A 748 -8.88 -3.20 -54.43
C GLN A 748 -10.35 -3.35 -54.01
N VAL A 749 -10.68 -2.95 -52.78
CA VAL A 749 -12.07 -2.90 -52.31
C VAL A 749 -12.95 -2.06 -53.25
N GLU A 750 -14.07 -2.64 -53.66
CA GLU A 750 -15.10 -1.97 -54.48
C GLU A 750 -16.42 -1.77 -53.72
N SER A 751 -16.80 -2.72 -52.86
CA SER A 751 -17.99 -2.66 -52.03
C SER A 751 -17.95 -3.69 -50.90
N ILE A 752 -18.83 -3.55 -49.91
CA ILE A 752 -19.05 -4.55 -48.85
C ILE A 752 -20.49 -5.05 -48.88
N THR A 753 -20.65 -6.37 -48.86
CA THR A 753 -21.94 -7.04 -48.75
C THR A 753 -22.22 -7.32 -47.27
N LEU A 754 -23.36 -6.87 -46.81
CA LEU A 754 -23.85 -7.01 -45.44
C LEU A 754 -25.02 -8.00 -45.39
N ARG A 755 -25.19 -8.64 -44.25
CA ARG A 755 -26.30 -9.53 -43.90
C ARG A 755 -26.97 -9.08 -42.62
N ARG A 756 -28.28 -9.29 -42.52
CA ARG A 756 -29.06 -8.82 -41.36
C ARG A 756 -28.65 -9.59 -40.11
N CYS A 757 -28.26 -8.86 -39.06
CA CYS A 757 -28.12 -9.42 -37.71
C CYS A 757 -29.51 -9.38 -37.05
N THR A 758 -30.01 -10.57 -36.71
CA THR A 758 -31.33 -10.72 -36.08
C THR A 758 -31.23 -10.71 -34.56
N ARG A 759 -30.08 -11.12 -34.03
CA ARG A 759 -29.83 -11.21 -32.59
C ARG A 759 -28.33 -11.23 -32.33
N VAL A 760 -27.85 -10.49 -31.31
CA VAL A 760 -26.41 -10.46 -30.93
C VAL A 760 -26.09 -11.38 -29.76
N PHE A 761 -26.98 -11.44 -28.77
CA PHE A 761 -26.79 -12.20 -27.54
C PHE A 761 -27.77 -13.38 -27.45
N ASP A 762 -27.33 -14.51 -26.92
CA ASP A 762 -28.21 -15.64 -26.59
C ASP A 762 -29.13 -15.38 -25.40
N SER A 763 -30.02 -16.33 -25.12
CA SER A 763 -30.95 -16.24 -23.99
C SER A 763 -30.26 -16.17 -22.63
N GLU A 764 -28.97 -16.51 -22.55
CA GLU A 764 -28.13 -16.40 -21.35
C GLU A 764 -27.31 -15.10 -21.34
N GLY A 765 -27.50 -14.22 -22.33
CA GLY A 765 -26.77 -12.95 -22.48
C GLY A 765 -25.35 -13.10 -23.01
N ARG A 766 -24.96 -14.28 -23.51
CA ARG A 766 -23.62 -14.50 -24.09
C ARG A 766 -23.59 -14.01 -25.53
N PHE A 767 -22.46 -13.44 -25.93
CA PHE A 767 -22.23 -13.00 -27.31
C PHE A 767 -22.29 -14.20 -28.26
N ALA A 768 -23.33 -14.25 -29.10
CA ALA A 768 -23.63 -15.34 -30.03
C ALA A 768 -24.53 -14.80 -31.16
N PRO A 769 -23.96 -14.04 -32.11
CA PRO A 769 -24.75 -13.37 -33.13
C PRO A 769 -25.39 -14.35 -34.12
N GLU A 770 -26.66 -14.12 -34.46
CA GLU A 770 -27.42 -14.85 -35.46
C GLU A 770 -27.75 -13.94 -36.65
N TYR A 771 -27.50 -14.46 -37.86
CA TYR A 771 -27.69 -13.73 -39.10
C TYR A 771 -28.81 -14.35 -39.94
N ASP A 772 -29.53 -13.49 -40.66
CA ASP A 772 -30.38 -13.89 -41.77
C ASP A 772 -29.62 -13.63 -43.09
N ASP A 773 -29.03 -14.69 -43.65
CA ASP A 773 -28.27 -14.62 -44.90
C ASP A 773 -29.18 -14.42 -46.14
N ALA A 774 -30.51 -14.45 -46.00
CA ALA A 774 -31.44 -14.12 -47.09
C ALA A 774 -31.68 -12.60 -47.22
N ASP A 775 -31.52 -11.84 -46.13
CA ASP A 775 -31.62 -10.39 -46.10
C ASP A 775 -30.22 -9.77 -46.19
N THR A 776 -29.81 -9.48 -47.43
CA THR A 776 -28.49 -8.93 -47.75
C THR A 776 -28.59 -7.59 -48.48
N ARG A 777 -27.59 -6.73 -48.30
CA ARG A 777 -27.44 -5.49 -49.06
C ARG A 777 -25.97 -5.17 -49.30
N THR A 778 -25.69 -4.34 -50.28
CA THR A 778 -24.32 -3.95 -50.64
C THR A 778 -24.15 -2.44 -50.47
N ILE A 779 -23.01 -2.04 -49.90
CA ILE A 779 -22.60 -0.64 -49.77
C ILE A 779 -21.32 -0.45 -50.58
N ASP A 780 -21.35 0.45 -51.56
CA ASP A 780 -20.16 0.83 -52.32
C ASP A 780 -19.17 1.56 -51.40
N CYS A 781 -17.91 1.14 -51.45
CA CYS A 781 -16.83 1.73 -50.68
C CYS A 781 -15.48 1.43 -51.30
N LYS A 782 -14.48 2.25 -50.98
CA LYS A 782 -13.09 2.06 -51.44
C LYS A 782 -12.14 1.72 -50.30
N GLN A 783 -12.62 1.81 -49.07
CA GLN A 783 -11.88 1.46 -47.86
C GLN A 783 -12.82 0.85 -46.82
N VAL A 784 -12.36 -0.22 -46.14
CA VAL A 784 -13.06 -0.88 -45.05
C VAL A 784 -12.16 -0.91 -43.82
N VAL A 785 -12.66 -0.42 -42.69
CA VAL A 785 -11.93 -0.43 -41.40
C VAL A 785 -12.62 -1.38 -40.43
N LEU A 786 -11.92 -2.42 -40.00
CA LEU A 786 -12.45 -3.47 -39.13
C LEU A 786 -12.17 -3.14 -37.65
N ALA A 787 -13.21 -2.77 -36.90
CA ALA A 787 -13.18 -2.43 -35.47
C ALA A 787 -13.90 -3.50 -34.61
N ILE A 788 -13.61 -4.78 -34.88
CA ILE A 788 -14.32 -5.94 -34.31
C ILE A 788 -13.62 -6.59 -33.10
N GLY A 789 -12.58 -5.94 -32.57
CA GLY A 789 -11.88 -6.35 -31.36
C GLY A 789 -10.36 -6.41 -31.53
N GLN A 790 -9.68 -6.41 -30.38
CA GLN A 790 -8.22 -6.39 -30.30
C GLN A 790 -7.67 -7.76 -29.87
N SER A 791 -6.41 -8.01 -30.19
CA SER A 791 -5.65 -9.20 -29.82
C SER A 791 -4.29 -8.84 -29.23
N ILE A 792 -3.75 -9.75 -28.43
CA ILE A 792 -2.42 -9.59 -27.84
C ILE A 792 -1.40 -10.29 -28.72
N GLU A 793 -0.31 -9.60 -29.02
CA GLU A 793 0.78 -10.09 -29.86
C GLU A 793 2.02 -10.29 -29.00
N TRP A 794 2.23 -11.52 -28.52
CA TRP A 794 3.37 -11.85 -27.64
C TRP A 794 4.70 -11.97 -28.39
N GLY A 795 4.66 -12.26 -29.70
CA GLY A 795 5.87 -12.60 -30.45
C GLY A 795 6.68 -13.69 -29.72
N SER A 796 7.99 -13.45 -29.58
CA SER A 796 8.92 -14.33 -28.85
C SER A 796 9.12 -13.94 -27.38
N LEU A 797 8.36 -12.98 -26.84
CA LEU A 797 8.55 -12.45 -25.48
C LEU A 797 8.42 -13.54 -24.39
N LEU A 798 7.55 -14.52 -24.59
CA LEU A 798 7.26 -15.59 -23.64
C LEU A 798 8.06 -16.87 -23.89
N GLU A 799 8.94 -16.91 -24.91
CA GLU A 799 9.74 -18.09 -25.20
C GLU A 799 10.59 -18.50 -24.00
N GLY A 800 10.55 -19.79 -23.64
CA GLY A 800 11.29 -20.33 -22.49
C GLY A 800 10.69 -20.01 -21.12
N SER A 801 9.61 -19.23 -21.03
CA SER A 801 8.92 -18.93 -19.77
C SER A 801 7.83 -19.94 -19.42
N ALA A 802 7.48 -20.04 -18.13
CA ALA A 802 6.34 -20.83 -17.66
C ALA A 802 4.99 -20.09 -17.75
N VAL A 803 4.91 -18.94 -18.44
CA VAL A 803 3.67 -18.17 -18.55
C VAL A 803 2.66 -18.91 -19.43
N GLU A 804 1.46 -19.14 -18.88
CA GLU A 804 0.37 -19.79 -19.60
C GLU A 804 -0.56 -18.77 -20.26
N LEU A 805 -1.11 -19.12 -21.42
CA LEU A 805 -2.05 -18.28 -22.17
C LEU A 805 -3.47 -18.87 -22.12
N GLY A 806 -4.43 -17.99 -21.84
CA GLY A 806 -5.84 -18.31 -21.74
C GLY A 806 -6.68 -17.85 -22.93
N ARG A 807 -7.97 -17.65 -22.68
CA ARG A 807 -8.94 -17.22 -23.70
C ARG A 807 -8.54 -15.86 -24.29
N GLY A 808 -8.57 -15.76 -25.62
CA GLY A 808 -8.26 -14.49 -26.30
C GLY A 808 -6.78 -14.10 -26.25
N ASN A 809 -5.90 -15.08 -25.98
CA ASN A 809 -4.45 -14.90 -25.90
C ASN A 809 -4.00 -14.04 -24.70
N THR A 810 -4.81 -13.88 -23.66
CA THR A 810 -4.40 -13.22 -22.41
C THR A 810 -3.49 -14.13 -21.61
N ALA A 811 -2.52 -13.58 -20.88
CA ALA A 811 -1.73 -14.39 -19.95
C ALA A 811 -2.54 -14.70 -18.68
N LEU A 812 -2.38 -15.91 -18.15
CA LEU A 812 -3.00 -16.33 -16.90
C LEU A 812 -2.16 -15.87 -15.70
N ALA A 813 -2.83 -15.27 -14.72
CA ALA A 813 -2.22 -14.84 -13.47
C ALA A 813 -3.27 -14.83 -12.34
N ASP A 814 -2.80 -14.77 -11.11
CA ASP A 814 -3.67 -14.56 -9.94
C ASP A 814 -4.34 -13.18 -9.98
N GLY A 815 -5.64 -13.12 -9.72
CA GLY A 815 -6.42 -11.88 -9.82
C GLY A 815 -6.11 -10.82 -8.76
N PHE A 816 -5.39 -11.19 -7.68
CA PHE A 816 -5.01 -10.29 -6.61
C PHE A 816 -3.53 -9.92 -6.66
N THR A 817 -2.64 -10.90 -6.89
CA THR A 817 -1.18 -10.70 -6.94
C THR A 817 -0.65 -10.39 -8.33
N TYR A 818 -1.41 -10.64 -9.41
CA TYR A 818 -0.98 -10.48 -10.80
C TYR A 818 0.22 -11.39 -11.19
N GLN A 819 0.60 -12.33 -10.33
CA GLN A 819 1.70 -13.26 -10.55
C GLN A 819 1.27 -14.37 -11.50
N THR A 820 2.10 -14.67 -12.49
CA THR A 820 1.88 -15.78 -13.44
C THR A 820 2.40 -17.10 -12.86
N ALA A 821 2.31 -18.20 -13.62
CA ALA A 821 2.95 -19.46 -13.26
C ALA A 821 4.50 -19.42 -13.29
N GLN A 822 5.08 -18.34 -13.84
CA GLN A 822 6.50 -18.02 -13.70
C GLN A 822 6.66 -17.02 -12.54
N ASP A 823 7.29 -17.45 -11.45
CA ASP A 823 7.30 -16.72 -10.16
C ASP A 823 7.75 -15.25 -10.25
N ASP A 824 8.75 -14.95 -11.08
CA ASP A 824 9.30 -13.60 -11.25
C ASP A 824 8.60 -12.76 -12.33
N VAL A 825 7.55 -13.29 -12.96
CA VAL A 825 6.79 -12.63 -14.03
C VAL A 825 5.36 -12.33 -13.57
N PHE A 826 5.00 -11.06 -13.66
CA PHE A 826 3.69 -10.51 -13.39
C PHE A 826 3.10 -9.95 -14.68
N VAL A 827 1.78 -9.91 -14.82
CA VAL A 827 1.11 -9.39 -16.04
C VAL A 827 -0.07 -8.52 -15.67
N GLY A 828 -0.33 -7.45 -16.43
CA GLY A 828 -1.48 -6.59 -16.19
C GLY A 828 -1.90 -5.75 -17.38
N GLY A 829 -2.90 -4.88 -17.16
CA GLY A 829 -3.58 -4.16 -18.24
C GLY A 829 -4.31 -5.09 -19.20
N ASP A 830 -4.38 -4.72 -20.47
CA ASP A 830 -5.14 -5.48 -21.47
C ASP A 830 -4.54 -6.86 -21.74
N ALA A 831 -3.23 -7.05 -21.50
CA ALA A 831 -2.56 -8.34 -21.65
C ALA A 831 -3.05 -9.40 -20.65
N PHE A 832 -3.59 -8.96 -19.51
CA PHE A 832 -4.18 -9.81 -18.48
C PHE A 832 -5.70 -9.89 -18.58
N THR A 833 -6.37 -8.73 -18.70
CA THR A 833 -7.83 -8.63 -18.57
C THR A 833 -8.59 -8.62 -19.91
N GLY A 834 -7.86 -8.53 -21.03
CA GLY A 834 -8.40 -8.08 -22.31
C GLY A 834 -8.63 -6.56 -22.33
N PRO A 835 -9.03 -5.99 -23.48
CA PRO A 835 -9.17 -4.53 -23.63
C PRO A 835 -10.14 -3.89 -22.62
N ARG A 836 -9.66 -2.90 -21.86
CA ARG A 836 -10.44 -2.13 -20.87
C ARG A 836 -10.13 -0.63 -20.95
N PHE A 837 -10.68 0.18 -20.04
CA PHE A 837 -10.41 1.62 -20.02
C PHE A 837 -9.08 1.93 -19.31
N VAL A 838 -8.50 3.10 -19.61
CA VAL A 838 -7.24 3.58 -19.00
C VAL A 838 -7.29 3.56 -17.46
N ILE A 839 -8.44 3.87 -16.86
CA ILE A 839 -8.61 3.83 -15.40
C ILE A 839 -8.55 2.41 -14.82
N ASP A 840 -8.97 1.39 -15.58
CA ASP A 840 -8.82 -0.02 -15.19
C ASP A 840 -7.34 -0.43 -15.24
N ALA A 841 -6.59 0.03 -16.26
CA ALA A 841 -5.15 -0.20 -16.39
C ALA A 841 -4.33 0.50 -15.29
N ILE A 842 -4.73 1.70 -14.87
CA ILE A 842 -4.16 2.41 -13.70
C ILE A 842 -4.34 1.59 -12.42
N ALA A 843 -5.55 1.08 -12.18
CA ALA A 843 -5.83 0.26 -11.00
C ALA A 843 -4.96 -1.01 -10.99
N ALA A 844 -4.85 -1.71 -12.13
CA ALA A 844 -3.99 -2.89 -12.26
C ALA A 844 -2.50 -2.57 -12.04
N GLY A 845 -1.98 -1.48 -12.63
CA GLY A 845 -0.59 -1.08 -12.44
C GLY A 845 -0.24 -0.75 -10.99
N HIS A 846 -1.17 -0.17 -10.23
CA HIS A 846 -0.98 0.13 -8.81
C HIS A 846 -0.86 -1.15 -7.96
N GLU A 847 -1.74 -2.12 -8.21
CA GLU A 847 -1.72 -3.41 -7.52
C GLU A 847 -0.51 -4.27 -7.91
N ALA A 848 -0.10 -4.23 -9.18
CA ALA A 848 1.12 -4.87 -9.66
C ALA A 848 2.37 -4.31 -8.96
N ALA A 849 2.47 -2.99 -8.78
CA ALA A 849 3.60 -2.36 -8.07
C ALA A 849 3.74 -2.87 -6.62
N THR A 850 2.62 -3.03 -5.90
CA THR A 850 2.61 -3.62 -4.55
C THR A 850 3.11 -5.07 -4.56
N SER A 851 2.71 -5.84 -5.57
CA SER A 851 3.10 -7.24 -5.71
C SER A 851 4.58 -7.39 -6.03
N LEU A 852 5.10 -6.58 -6.96
CA LEU A 852 6.52 -6.55 -7.33
C LEU A 852 7.40 -6.12 -6.16
N HIS A 853 7.01 -5.05 -5.45
CA HIS A 853 7.70 -4.62 -4.23
C HIS A 853 7.80 -5.76 -3.21
N ARG A 854 6.70 -6.46 -2.92
CA ARG A 854 6.71 -7.59 -1.99
C ARG A 854 7.54 -8.76 -2.53
N PHE A 855 7.45 -9.08 -3.81
CA PHE A 855 8.17 -10.20 -4.41
C PHE A 855 9.70 -10.04 -4.32
N VAL A 856 10.23 -8.87 -4.67
CA VAL A 856 11.68 -8.64 -4.68
C VAL A 856 12.28 -8.56 -3.27
N GLN A 857 11.45 -8.44 -2.23
CA GLN A 857 11.88 -8.46 -0.83
C GLN A 857 11.75 -9.87 -0.27
N LYS A 858 12.86 -10.63 -0.28
CA LYS A 858 12.88 -12.04 0.13
C LYS A 858 12.23 -12.25 1.49
N GLY A 859 11.38 -13.28 1.60
CA GLY A 859 10.68 -13.60 2.84
C GLY A 859 9.38 -12.81 3.06
N SER A 860 8.90 -12.08 2.05
CA SER A 860 7.63 -11.38 2.09
C SER A 860 6.49 -12.19 1.48
N SER A 861 5.30 -12.02 2.03
CA SER A 861 4.06 -12.56 1.49
C SER A 861 3.42 -11.59 0.49
N LEU A 862 2.96 -12.10 -0.65
CA LEU A 862 2.25 -11.30 -1.65
C LEU A 862 0.84 -10.91 -1.20
N THR A 863 0.24 -11.66 -0.26
CA THR A 863 -1.19 -11.55 0.08
C THR A 863 -1.44 -11.07 1.51
N THR A 864 -0.65 -11.54 2.48
CA THR A 864 -0.89 -11.28 3.90
C THR A 864 -0.81 -9.78 4.23
N GLY A 865 -1.80 -9.27 4.97
CA GLY A 865 -1.82 -7.88 5.43
C GLY A 865 -1.94 -6.85 4.31
N ARG A 866 -2.20 -7.29 3.07
CA ARG A 866 -2.43 -6.38 1.95
C ARG A 866 -3.78 -5.69 2.10
N ASN A 867 -3.83 -4.44 1.65
CA ASN A 867 -5.08 -3.69 1.53
C ASN A 867 -6.06 -4.48 0.64
N GLN A 868 -7.31 -4.60 1.05
CA GLN A 868 -8.29 -5.45 0.37
C GLN A 868 -9.09 -4.65 -0.68
N LEU A 869 -9.01 -3.32 -0.64
CA LEU A 869 -9.81 -2.40 -1.44
C LEU A 869 -11.31 -2.71 -1.35
N HIS A 870 -11.74 -3.17 -0.17
CA HIS A 870 -13.11 -3.56 0.09
C HIS A 870 -13.99 -2.32 0.32
N TYR A 871 -14.63 -1.87 -0.75
CA TYR A 871 -15.56 -0.76 -0.73
C TYR A 871 -16.96 -1.23 -1.12
N VAL A 872 -17.94 -0.93 -0.26
CA VAL A 872 -19.34 -1.30 -0.46
C VAL A 872 -20.10 -0.05 -0.87
N GLU A 873 -20.91 -0.14 -1.92
CA GLU A 873 -21.80 0.94 -2.34
C GLU A 873 -22.97 1.03 -1.34
N LEU A 874 -23.30 2.25 -0.91
CA LEU A 874 -24.48 2.45 -0.06
C LEU A 874 -25.79 2.11 -0.80
N ASP A 875 -26.84 1.75 -0.04
CA ASP A 875 -28.16 1.48 -0.62
C ASP A 875 -28.89 2.80 -0.96
N LYS A 876 -29.02 3.08 -2.25
CA LYS A 876 -29.69 4.28 -2.77
C LYS A 876 -31.20 4.28 -2.57
N SER A 877 -31.81 3.10 -2.43
CA SER A 877 -33.27 2.97 -2.28
C SER A 877 -33.75 3.36 -0.88
N ASN A 878 -32.85 3.36 0.12
CA ASN A 878 -33.14 3.65 1.51
C ASN A 878 -32.43 4.95 1.97
N ILE A 879 -32.42 6.00 1.15
CA ILE A 879 -31.85 7.30 1.52
C ILE A 879 -32.96 8.33 1.76
N ALA A 880 -32.91 8.97 2.92
CA ALA A 880 -33.76 10.12 3.23
C ALA A 880 -33.04 11.45 2.91
N LEU A 881 -33.38 12.06 1.77
CA LEU A 881 -32.91 13.40 1.41
C LEU A 881 -33.92 14.47 1.82
N ASN A 882 -33.46 15.51 2.51
CA ASN A 882 -34.30 16.66 2.89
C ASN A 882 -34.20 17.74 1.79
N PRO A 883 -35.30 18.11 1.10
CA PRO A 883 -35.29 19.08 -0.01
C PRO A 883 -34.76 20.49 0.31
N GLY A 884 -34.52 20.83 1.59
CA GLY A 884 -33.91 22.10 2.00
C GLY A 884 -32.45 22.01 2.47
N LYS A 885 -31.80 20.85 2.36
CA LYS A 885 -30.45 20.60 2.88
C LYS A 885 -29.39 20.29 1.81
N TYR A 886 -29.75 20.42 0.53
CA TYR A 886 -28.82 20.27 -0.59
C TYR A 886 -29.10 21.31 -1.67
N ASP A 887 -28.11 21.55 -2.53
CA ASP A 887 -28.13 22.58 -3.57
C ASP A 887 -29.00 22.17 -4.78
N HIS A 888 -29.77 23.11 -5.34
CA HIS A 888 -30.72 22.89 -6.46
C HIS A 888 -30.26 23.47 -7.80
N ALA A 889 -29.00 23.91 -7.91
CA ALA A 889 -28.46 24.36 -9.18
C ALA A 889 -28.47 23.21 -10.20
N GLY A 890 -28.77 23.56 -11.45
CA GLY A 890 -28.68 22.64 -12.58
C GLY A 890 -27.23 22.21 -12.84
N ARG A 891 -27.06 21.05 -13.50
CA ARG A 891 -25.75 20.54 -13.87
C ARG A 891 -25.02 21.54 -14.76
N GLN A 892 -23.80 21.87 -14.37
CA GLN A 892 -22.94 22.72 -15.19
C GLN A 892 -22.49 21.94 -16.42
N VAL A 893 -22.46 22.62 -17.56
CA VAL A 893 -21.98 22.08 -18.83
C VAL A 893 -20.88 23.00 -19.36
N PRO A 894 -19.79 22.47 -19.92
CA PRO A 894 -18.76 23.33 -20.48
C PRO A 894 -19.34 24.21 -21.59
N GLY A 895 -18.79 25.41 -21.78
CA GLY A 895 -19.21 26.25 -22.90
C GLY A 895 -18.87 25.57 -24.23
N CYS A 896 -19.82 25.50 -25.16
CA CYS A 896 -19.54 25.02 -26.51
C CYS A 896 -19.03 26.16 -27.40
N THR A 897 -17.82 26.03 -27.92
CA THR A 897 -17.34 26.84 -29.05
C THR A 897 -17.41 25.99 -30.31
N PHE A 898 -18.58 25.94 -30.96
CA PHE A 898 -18.67 25.39 -32.31
C PHE A 898 -18.16 26.44 -33.30
N THR A 899 -16.94 26.29 -33.81
CA THR A 899 -16.51 27.02 -35.00
C THR A 899 -17.18 26.37 -36.21
N SER A 900 -18.33 26.92 -36.61
CA SER A 900 -19.03 26.46 -37.81
C SER A 900 -18.15 26.64 -39.06
N GLY A 901 -17.80 25.54 -39.73
CA GLY A 901 -17.28 25.56 -41.11
C GLY A 901 -15.81 25.23 -41.33
N GLU A 902 -15.03 24.89 -40.30
CA GLU A 902 -13.64 24.44 -40.48
C GLU A 902 -13.57 22.91 -40.48
N THR A 903 -13.12 22.34 -41.61
CA THR A 903 -12.96 20.89 -41.85
C THR A 903 -11.62 20.34 -41.34
N ARG A 904 -10.98 21.01 -40.38
CA ARG A 904 -9.67 20.60 -39.83
C ARG A 904 -9.67 20.63 -38.31
N ILE A 905 -8.99 19.61 -37.77
CA ILE A 905 -8.76 19.29 -36.36
C ILE A 905 -8.34 20.56 -35.58
N THR A 906 -9.13 20.95 -34.58
CA THR A 906 -8.64 21.85 -33.52
C THR A 906 -8.60 21.07 -32.20
N PRO A 907 -7.42 20.80 -31.62
CA PRO A 907 -7.34 20.23 -30.28
C PRO A 907 -8.08 21.13 -29.26
N GLY A 908 -8.94 20.56 -28.41
CA GLY A 908 -9.54 21.30 -27.29
C GLY A 908 -10.95 21.88 -27.49
N GLU A 909 -11.78 21.32 -28.37
CA GLU A 909 -13.15 21.81 -28.65
C GLU A 909 -14.10 21.87 -27.44
N ARG A 910 -13.84 21.07 -26.40
CA ARG A 910 -14.52 21.19 -25.10
C ARG A 910 -13.60 21.94 -24.13
N PRO A 911 -13.84 23.21 -23.78
CA PRO A 911 -13.06 23.90 -22.75
C PRO A 911 -13.30 23.24 -21.38
N ALA A 912 -12.39 23.42 -20.42
CA ALA A 912 -12.68 23.08 -19.03
C ALA A 912 -13.69 24.07 -18.42
N PHE A 913 -14.23 23.69 -17.26
CA PHE A 913 -15.06 24.59 -16.48
C PHE A 913 -14.33 25.88 -16.08
N THR A 914 -15.09 26.96 -15.91
CA THR A 914 -14.61 28.15 -15.22
C THR A 914 -14.60 27.93 -13.71
N GLU A 915 -13.88 28.75 -12.94
CA GLU A 915 -13.94 28.68 -11.47
C GLU A 915 -15.35 28.88 -10.91
N GLU A 916 -16.18 29.69 -11.57
CA GLU A 916 -17.58 29.89 -11.19
C GLU A 916 -18.38 28.60 -11.36
N GLN A 917 -18.23 27.93 -12.49
CA GLN A 917 -18.83 26.62 -12.73
C GLN A 917 -18.34 25.58 -11.73
N ILE A 918 -17.05 25.58 -11.37
CA ILE A 918 -16.50 24.69 -10.34
C ILE A 918 -17.18 24.90 -8.99
N ARG A 919 -17.35 26.15 -8.54
CA ARG A 919 -18.03 26.46 -7.27
C ARG A 919 -19.48 25.98 -7.28
N THR A 920 -20.21 26.25 -8.36
CA THR A 920 -21.61 25.81 -8.49
C THR A 920 -21.71 24.28 -8.56
N GLU A 921 -20.90 23.62 -9.38
CA GLU A 921 -20.99 22.17 -9.58
C GLU A 921 -20.55 21.37 -8.35
N THR A 922 -19.48 21.79 -7.68
CA THR A 922 -19.00 21.11 -6.47
C THR A 922 -19.99 21.22 -5.30
N ALA A 923 -20.78 22.30 -5.23
CA ALA A 923 -21.83 22.49 -4.23
C ALA A 923 -23.00 21.49 -4.38
N ARG A 924 -23.19 20.89 -5.57
CA ARG A 924 -24.24 19.89 -5.84
C ARG A 924 -23.96 18.53 -5.18
N CYS A 925 -22.73 18.29 -4.72
CA CYS A 925 -22.32 17.03 -4.11
C CYS A 925 -23.05 16.75 -2.78
N LEU A 926 -23.75 15.60 -2.70
CA LEU A 926 -24.51 15.19 -1.51
C LEU A 926 -23.65 14.72 -0.33
N SER A 927 -22.33 14.63 -0.47
CA SER A 927 -21.41 14.17 0.59
C SER A 927 -21.80 12.81 1.20
N CYS A 928 -21.98 11.82 0.33
CA CYS A 928 -22.56 10.50 0.61
C CYS A 928 -21.92 9.72 1.78
N GLY A 929 -20.59 9.68 1.84
CA GLY A 929 -19.83 8.90 2.82
C GLY A 929 -19.20 9.72 3.95
N ALA A 930 -18.92 9.04 5.08
CA ALA A 930 -18.06 9.52 6.17
C ALA A 930 -17.23 8.36 6.74
N SER A 931 -16.13 8.66 7.45
CA SER A 931 -15.44 7.66 8.26
C SER A 931 -16.12 7.50 9.62
N VAL A 932 -16.03 6.30 10.19
CA VAL A 932 -16.60 5.89 11.48
C VAL A 932 -15.49 5.24 12.30
N VAL A 933 -15.49 5.47 13.61
CA VAL A 933 -14.51 4.90 14.55
C VAL A 933 -15.19 3.92 15.49
N ASP A 934 -14.62 2.73 15.61
CA ASP A 934 -14.88 1.81 16.71
C ASP A 934 -13.93 2.12 17.89
N PRO A 935 -14.44 2.72 18.99
CA PRO A 935 -13.61 3.06 20.16
C PRO A 935 -13.05 1.81 20.86
N ASN A 936 -13.70 0.65 20.71
CA ASN A 936 -13.25 -0.59 21.32
C ASN A 936 -12.11 -1.24 20.54
N LYS A 937 -11.85 -0.85 19.29
CA LYS A 937 -10.64 -1.29 18.54
C LYS A 937 -9.55 -0.23 18.50
N CYS A 938 -9.88 1.05 18.72
CA CYS A 938 -8.92 2.13 18.63
C CYS A 938 -7.75 1.95 19.64
N ILE A 939 -6.52 2.11 19.19
CA ILE A 939 -5.32 2.05 20.04
C ILE A 939 -4.73 3.42 20.36
N GLY A 940 -5.34 4.50 19.85
CA GLY A 940 -4.94 5.87 20.13
C GLY A 940 -3.57 6.30 19.56
N CYS A 941 -3.11 5.67 18.47
CA CYS A 941 -1.81 5.98 17.86
C CYS A 941 -1.76 7.33 17.12
N GLY A 942 -2.89 7.92 16.74
CA GLY A 942 -2.93 9.19 16.02
C GLY A 942 -2.51 9.17 14.55
N LEU A 943 -2.10 8.03 13.97
CA LEU A 943 -1.71 7.96 12.55
C LEU A 943 -2.81 8.43 11.60
N CYS A 944 -4.08 8.20 11.95
CA CYS A 944 -5.23 8.62 11.18
C CYS A 944 -5.32 10.15 11.01
N THR A 945 -4.80 10.95 11.96
CA THR A 945 -4.75 12.42 11.86
C THR A 945 -3.69 12.87 10.84
N THR A 946 -2.64 12.08 10.62
CA THR A 946 -1.57 12.38 9.66
C THR A 946 -2.01 12.29 8.20
N ARG A 947 -3.20 11.73 7.93
CA ARG A 947 -3.77 11.56 6.58
C ARG A 947 -4.95 12.48 6.30
N CYS A 948 -5.45 13.18 7.31
CA CYS A 948 -6.62 14.02 7.17
C CYS A 948 -6.21 15.45 6.83
N GLU A 949 -6.47 15.86 5.58
CA GLU A 949 -6.24 17.25 5.11
C GLU A 949 -7.48 18.16 5.25
N PHE A 950 -8.48 17.70 6.00
CA PHE A 950 -9.78 18.36 6.21
C PHE A 950 -10.07 18.65 7.68
N ASP A 951 -9.12 18.35 8.58
CA ASP A 951 -9.31 18.52 10.04
C ASP A 951 -10.60 17.84 10.56
N ALA A 952 -10.92 16.68 9.96
CA ALA A 952 -12.12 15.91 10.23
C ALA A 952 -11.92 14.83 11.30
N ILE A 953 -10.70 14.65 11.79
CA ILE A 953 -10.36 13.64 12.79
C ILE A 953 -9.38 14.20 13.81
N SER A 954 -9.66 13.97 15.09
CA SER A 954 -8.83 14.37 16.22
C SER A 954 -8.71 13.23 17.23
N LEU A 955 -7.83 13.39 18.21
CA LEU A 955 -7.74 12.48 19.35
C LEU A 955 -8.39 13.12 20.58
N SER A 956 -9.13 12.33 21.35
CA SER A 956 -9.73 12.69 22.63
C SER A 956 -9.19 11.78 23.72
N ARG A 957 -8.85 12.33 24.89
CA ARG A 957 -8.30 11.58 26.02
C ARG A 957 -9.41 10.90 26.84
N GLU A 958 -9.85 9.73 26.38
CA GLU A 958 -10.99 9.00 26.99
C GLU A 958 -10.57 7.95 28.03
N HIS A 959 -9.32 7.48 27.99
CA HIS A 959 -8.82 6.39 28.83
C HIS A 959 -7.57 6.78 29.64
N PRO A 960 -7.66 7.78 30.54
CA PRO A 960 -6.50 8.27 31.30
C PRO A 960 -5.76 7.19 32.09
N GLU A 961 -6.46 6.13 32.49
CA GLU A 961 -5.92 4.97 33.18
C GLU A 961 -4.89 4.19 32.34
N CYS A 962 -4.95 4.26 31.00
CA CYS A 962 -4.02 3.56 30.11
C CYS A 962 -2.60 4.13 30.15
N SER A 963 -2.39 5.34 30.66
CA SER A 963 -1.05 5.90 30.85
C SER A 963 -0.34 5.37 32.11
N THR A 964 -0.95 4.44 32.87
CA THR A 964 -0.34 3.89 34.10
C THR A 964 0.57 2.71 33.78
N MET A 965 1.87 2.96 33.69
CA MET A 965 2.90 1.91 33.50
C MET A 965 3.29 1.27 34.83
N VAL A 966 3.61 -0.03 34.81
CA VAL A 966 3.96 -0.82 36.02
C VAL A 966 5.16 -1.70 35.71
N PRO A 967 6.15 -1.83 36.61
CA PRO A 967 7.25 -2.77 36.41
C PRO A 967 6.77 -4.22 36.28
N SER A 968 7.37 -5.02 35.39
CA SER A 968 6.97 -6.41 35.15
C SER A 968 7.10 -7.29 36.41
N GLU A 969 7.97 -6.95 37.35
CA GLU A 969 8.10 -7.64 38.64
C GLU A 969 6.83 -7.54 39.49
N ASP A 970 6.02 -6.49 39.26
CA ASP A 970 4.79 -6.19 39.98
C ASP A 970 3.51 -6.57 39.21
N LYS A 971 3.62 -7.14 38.00
CA LYS A 971 2.47 -7.44 37.12
C LYS A 971 1.36 -8.23 37.80
N ILE A 972 1.72 -9.27 38.56
CA ILE A 972 0.76 -10.13 39.26
C ILE A 972 -0.03 -9.35 40.33
N LYS A 973 0.57 -8.33 40.95
CA LYS A 973 -0.09 -7.46 41.94
C LYS A 973 -1.19 -6.61 41.32
N LYS A 974 -1.20 -6.43 39.99
CA LYS A 974 -2.22 -5.66 39.25
C LYS A 974 -3.21 -6.56 38.52
N ILE A 975 -2.74 -7.67 37.94
CA ILE A 975 -3.58 -8.61 37.18
C ILE A 975 -4.57 -9.34 38.09
N LEU A 976 -4.13 -9.89 39.23
CA LEU A 976 -5.01 -10.67 40.10
C LEU A 976 -6.18 -9.84 40.69
N PRO A 977 -5.96 -8.61 41.22
CA PRO A 977 -7.08 -7.77 41.66
C PRO A 977 -8.05 -7.40 40.54
N ASN A 978 -7.55 -7.16 39.33
CA ASN A 978 -8.41 -6.86 38.18
C ASN A 978 -9.27 -8.07 37.81
N ALA A 979 -8.68 -9.27 37.74
CA ALA A 979 -9.42 -10.50 37.50
C ALA A 979 -10.50 -10.75 38.57
N ALA A 980 -10.19 -10.50 39.85
CA ALA A 980 -11.16 -10.58 40.94
C ALA A 980 -12.30 -9.56 40.77
N LYS A 981 -11.98 -8.31 40.40
CA LYS A 981 -12.98 -7.26 40.12
C LYS A 981 -13.93 -7.68 39.00
N MET A 982 -13.40 -8.26 37.92
CA MET A 982 -14.21 -8.77 36.81
C MET A 982 -15.11 -9.93 37.23
N LEU A 983 -14.62 -10.83 38.10
CA LEU A 983 -15.40 -11.95 38.62
C LEU A 983 -16.57 -11.47 39.48
N VAL A 984 -16.35 -10.48 40.36
CA VAL A 984 -17.41 -9.88 41.19
C VAL A 984 -18.46 -9.20 40.32
N LYS A 985 -18.06 -8.44 39.29
CA LYS A 985 -19.00 -7.80 38.33
C LYS A 985 -19.87 -8.83 37.60
N ARG A 986 -19.38 -10.05 37.35
CA ARG A 986 -20.15 -11.13 36.74
C ARG A 986 -21.20 -11.74 37.68
N ILE A 987 -20.93 -11.78 38.99
CA ILE A 987 -21.80 -12.42 40.00
C ILE A 987 -22.88 -11.44 40.50
N VAL A 988 -22.65 -10.13 40.44
CA VAL A 988 -23.58 -9.09 40.91
C VAL A 988 -23.97 -8.16 39.75
N PRO A 989 -24.96 -8.52 38.91
CA PRO A 989 -25.44 -7.64 37.85
C PRO A 989 -26.27 -6.51 38.47
N GLY A 990 -25.75 -5.27 38.53
CA GLY A 990 -26.56 -4.13 38.99
C GLY A 990 -25.88 -2.84 39.45
N LYS A 991 -24.55 -2.76 39.57
CA LYS A 991 -23.87 -1.48 39.82
C LYS A 991 -23.22 -0.96 38.53
N LYS A 992 -23.90 0.00 37.88
CA LYS A 992 -23.31 0.84 36.83
C LYS A 992 -22.27 1.76 37.48
N ASP A 993 -21.09 1.84 36.86
CA ASP A 993 -20.16 2.98 37.03
C ASP A 993 -20.69 4.14 36.18
#